data_AF-A0A511TCW4-F1
#
_entry.id   AF-A0A511TCW4-F1
#
_cell.length_a   1.000
_cell.length_b   1.000
_cell.length_c   1.000
_cell.angle_alpha   90.00
_cell.angle_beta   90.00
_cell.angle_gamma   90.00
#
_symmetry.space_group_name_H-M   'P 1'
#
loop_
_entity.id
_entity.type
_entity.pdbx_description
1 polymer ?
#
loop_
_entity_poly.entity_id
_entity_poly.type
_entity_poly.pdbx_seq_one_letter_code
_entity_poly.pdbx_strand_id
1 'polypeptide(L)'
;MGGTTSIRGGSSTGSSSGASGADAARRAEEARQRAEAARKAAEAARKAAEAARRAAEAARLAQEKARAEAAKAKQQAEKPGQTPEEQKASRKEAEAAAKAEKVAQQRASKADEALRAAEEKAARTAQQAQGAMGQANVLAAQQGLAQPFDDKSVNGVKPRAATSDVSSFDAAPRREGMDKLLGNVAAPPGSAEGSTLLTEDAKDGKVNCLDVAADWVDKASPELRARSEMVFLQDQRPGAEGQTGHVVVRQGEQVLDPTTNQSYESMEAYKKAQPQYQEVGSVPATDAQRIFDTPPGSPERAAELEKAKLSPELRNMMVADASPAEQQAWDRYDAHVKAGPPKDLPQNMGLRQEILEAHAAKTKELAAEANKASVERLRTELGSTPEGKKALEDLDARGVGINVVDDASYAQLPGAGTDGHALPGNGDITLSRKGATVDVLQREAQRSAETQQLKLPTTPEDGERLAVSVSETLKANPRQPVEFEDGGIHVVAMKNPKASLVESGGSALDVFGFSPFTSEAKEAGANPGSDTIINTSFYDLAAWGTNPVGQVVKDGEVIAGGSEPDRFYAAWTDSGMKFGQGDPPKDANLAFGGAVPVIIDGTPYGVGNQYKPGTDPSAPVTGDPGAHAGNLTQRNNESFKAQDERGKEVGKVIVGYDRDTGTTYVVAQQDGSKPGKTLSEIRDALVKLGVDDAVSFDGSDSATLVRDDQVKVEPGGLKNQTIPYGLRLSLGE
;
A
#
# COMPACT_ATOMS: atom_id res chain seq x y z
N MET A 1 28.96 69.20 38.66
CA MET A 1 29.07 67.80 38.20
C MET A 1 27.88 67.08 38.80
N GLY A 2 26.73 66.86 38.14
CA GLY A 2 26.46 66.21 36.85
C GLY A 2 25.82 64.85 37.19
N GLY A 3 24.66 64.41 36.69
CA GLY A 3 23.61 64.98 35.86
C GLY A 3 22.33 64.15 36.10
N THR A 4 21.16 64.75 35.87
CA THR A 4 19.83 64.21 36.18
C THR A 4 19.31 63.28 35.08
N THR A 5 18.86 62.09 35.45
CA THR A 5 18.18 61.10 34.60
C THR A 5 16.71 61.47 34.42
N SER A 6 16.33 61.88 33.21
CA SER A 6 14.94 62.15 32.83
C SER A 6 14.26 60.88 32.30
N ILE A 7 13.16 60.51 32.96
CA ILE A 7 12.21 59.50 32.52
C ILE A 7 11.42 60.06 31.32
N ARG A 8 11.54 59.42 30.14
CA ARG A 8 10.75 59.76 28.95
C ARG A 8 9.89 58.56 28.58
N GLY A 9 8.58 58.68 28.83
CA GLY A 9 7.57 57.77 28.32
C GLY A 9 7.49 57.86 26.80
N GLY A 10 7.61 56.71 26.13
CA GLY A 10 7.40 56.55 24.70
C GLY A 10 6.37 55.45 24.47
N SER A 11 5.14 55.84 24.16
CA SER A 11 4.09 54.97 23.64
C SER A 11 4.47 54.55 22.22
N SER A 12 4.93 53.31 22.04
CA SER A 12 5.19 52.72 20.73
C SER A 12 3.97 51.94 20.22
N THR A 13 2.95 52.65 19.75
CA THR A 13 1.97 52.10 18.79
C THR A 13 2.60 52.14 17.41
N GLY A 14 3.53 51.20 17.16
CA GLY A 14 4.20 51.01 15.88
C GLY A 14 3.42 50.02 15.02
N SER A 15 2.90 50.54 13.91
CA SER A 15 2.20 49.83 12.84
C SER A 15 2.93 48.57 12.37
N SER A 16 2.39 47.39 12.65
CA SER A 16 2.85 46.08 12.12
C SER A 16 1.97 45.55 10.98
N SER A 17 1.11 46.38 10.38
CA SER A 17 0.13 45.96 9.37
C SER A 17 0.75 45.60 8.01
N GLY A 18 2.00 45.98 7.73
CA GLY A 18 2.66 45.77 6.44
C GLY A 18 3.08 44.33 6.14
N ALA A 19 3.48 43.54 7.15
CA ALA A 19 3.90 42.14 6.94
C ALA A 19 2.72 41.20 6.66
N SER A 20 1.54 41.51 7.23
CA SER A 20 0.35 40.68 7.09
C SER A 20 -0.23 40.63 5.67
N GLY A 21 -0.08 41.72 4.90
CA GLY A 21 -0.61 41.81 3.53
C GLY A 21 0.17 40.97 2.51
N ALA A 22 1.50 40.93 2.62
CA ALA A 22 2.35 40.15 1.72
C ALA A 22 2.13 38.64 1.87
N ASP A 23 2.03 38.15 3.11
CA ASP A 23 1.74 36.73 3.38
C ASP A 23 0.33 36.32 2.98
N ALA A 24 -0.62 37.24 3.04
CA ALA A 24 -1.99 36.95 2.63
C ALA A 24 -2.15 36.93 1.10
N ALA A 25 -1.45 37.83 0.38
CA ALA A 25 -1.35 37.79 -1.08
C ALA A 25 -0.65 36.51 -1.56
N ARG A 26 0.42 36.08 -0.89
CA ARG A 26 1.11 34.82 -1.19
C ARG A 26 0.20 33.60 -1.01
N ARG A 27 -0.58 33.54 0.07
CA ARG A 27 -1.57 32.46 0.29
C ARG A 27 -2.68 32.43 -0.76
N ALA A 28 -3.15 33.59 -1.21
CA ALA A 28 -4.13 33.67 -2.29
C ALA A 28 -3.54 33.17 -3.63
N GLU A 29 -2.28 33.52 -3.92
CA GLU A 29 -1.57 33.05 -5.11
C GLU A 29 -1.31 31.53 -5.07
N GLU A 30 -0.85 31.00 -3.94
CA GLU A 30 -0.65 29.56 -3.73
C GLU A 30 -1.99 28.79 -3.91
N ALA A 31 -3.10 29.31 -3.38
CA ALA A 31 -4.41 28.71 -3.57
C ALA A 31 -4.87 28.74 -5.04
N ARG A 32 -4.59 29.83 -5.77
CA ARG A 32 -4.85 29.93 -7.22
C ARG A 32 -4.07 28.86 -8.00
N GLN A 33 -2.79 28.69 -7.70
CA GLN A 33 -1.94 27.68 -8.36
C GLN A 33 -2.43 26.25 -8.06
N ARG A 34 -2.81 25.94 -6.82
CA ARG A 34 -3.41 24.65 -6.46
C ARG A 34 -4.71 24.39 -7.21
N ALA A 35 -5.58 25.39 -7.33
CA ALA A 35 -6.82 25.28 -8.08
C ALA A 35 -6.59 25.06 -9.58
N GLU A 36 -5.58 25.72 -10.18
CA GLU A 36 -5.22 25.49 -11.58
C GLU A 36 -4.64 24.08 -11.82
N ALA A 37 -3.79 23.60 -10.91
CA ALA A 37 -3.26 22.24 -10.94
C ALA A 37 -4.39 21.19 -10.83
N ALA A 38 -5.33 21.38 -9.90
CA ALA A 38 -6.49 20.51 -9.74
C ALA A 38 -7.38 20.52 -11.00
N ARG A 39 -7.59 21.67 -11.64
CA ARG A 39 -8.32 21.77 -12.92
C ARG A 39 -7.63 21.00 -14.04
N LYS A 40 -6.30 21.12 -14.17
CA LYS A 40 -5.52 20.36 -15.18
C LYS A 40 -5.61 18.84 -14.92
N ALA A 41 -5.57 18.42 -13.65
CA ALA A 41 -5.75 17.02 -13.28
C ALA A 41 -7.15 16.48 -13.63
N ALA A 42 -8.21 17.26 -13.37
CA ALA A 42 -9.57 16.91 -13.75
C ALA A 42 -9.74 16.80 -15.27
N GLU A 43 -9.12 17.69 -16.05
CA GLU A 43 -9.14 17.60 -17.52
C GLU A 43 -8.43 16.34 -18.03
N ALA A 44 -7.26 16.01 -17.45
CA ALA A 44 -6.52 14.80 -17.79
C ALA A 44 -7.34 13.53 -17.47
N ALA A 45 -7.97 13.48 -16.30
CA ALA A 45 -8.84 12.37 -15.91
C ALA A 45 -10.05 12.22 -16.85
N ARG A 46 -10.64 13.34 -17.30
CA ARG A 46 -11.71 13.32 -18.30
C ARG A 46 -11.26 12.75 -19.64
N LYS A 47 -10.08 13.15 -20.14
CA LYS A 47 -9.51 12.60 -21.38
C LYS A 47 -9.23 11.09 -21.25
N ALA A 48 -8.76 10.65 -20.09
CA ALA A 48 -8.56 9.23 -19.80
C ALA A 48 -9.88 8.45 -19.80
N ALA A 49 -10.94 8.99 -19.19
CA ALA A 49 -12.28 8.38 -19.23
C ALA A 49 -12.85 8.29 -20.65
N GLU A 50 -12.63 9.30 -21.49
CA GLU A 50 -13.04 9.26 -22.90
C GLU A 50 -12.25 8.19 -23.70
N ALA A 51 -10.95 8.07 -23.48
CA ALA A 51 -10.14 7.02 -24.09
C ALA A 51 -10.61 5.62 -23.65
N ALA A 52 -10.89 5.43 -22.35
CA ALA A 52 -11.43 4.19 -21.81
C ALA A 52 -12.80 3.85 -22.42
N ARG A 53 -13.65 4.85 -22.67
CA ARG A 53 -14.95 4.66 -23.33
C ARG A 53 -14.80 4.14 -24.75
N ARG A 54 -13.90 4.74 -25.53
CA ARG A 54 -13.61 4.28 -26.91
C ARG A 54 -13.03 2.86 -26.90
N ALA A 55 -12.19 2.52 -25.93
CA ALA A 55 -11.65 1.17 -25.78
C ALA A 55 -12.74 0.14 -25.42
N ALA A 56 -13.65 0.49 -24.50
CA ALA A 56 -14.79 -0.36 -24.14
C ALA A 56 -15.73 -0.59 -25.34
N GLU A 57 -16.05 0.45 -26.10
CA GLU A 57 -16.85 0.34 -27.32
C GLU A 57 -16.19 -0.56 -28.37
N ALA A 58 -14.89 -0.37 -28.63
CA ALA A 58 -14.13 -1.22 -29.54
C ALA A 58 -14.09 -2.70 -29.07
N ALA A 59 -13.94 -2.94 -27.77
CA ALA A 59 -13.95 -4.28 -27.20
C ALA A 59 -15.31 -4.96 -27.33
N ARG A 60 -16.41 -4.23 -27.13
CA ARG A 60 -17.78 -4.74 -27.36
C ARG A 60 -18.04 -5.08 -28.82
N LEU A 61 -17.62 -4.23 -29.77
CA LEU A 61 -17.70 -4.53 -31.21
C LEU A 61 -16.89 -5.79 -31.58
N ALA A 62 -15.70 -5.96 -31.00
CA ALA A 62 -14.89 -7.17 -31.19
C ALA A 62 -15.57 -8.42 -30.63
N GLN A 63 -16.20 -8.30 -29.45
CA GLN A 63 -16.98 -9.38 -28.84
C GLN A 63 -18.19 -9.78 -29.72
N GLU A 64 -18.95 -8.81 -30.23
CA GLU A 64 -20.08 -9.09 -31.13
C GLU A 64 -19.64 -9.80 -32.41
N LYS A 65 -18.52 -9.37 -33.00
CA LYS A 65 -17.93 -10.03 -34.17
C LYS A 65 -17.52 -11.46 -33.87
N ALA A 66 -16.80 -11.69 -32.76
CA ALA A 66 -16.36 -13.03 -32.36
C ALA A 66 -17.55 -13.96 -32.07
N ARG A 67 -18.61 -13.44 -31.44
CA ARG A 67 -19.87 -14.17 -31.21
C ARG A 67 -20.56 -14.54 -32.51
N ALA A 68 -20.59 -13.65 -33.49
CA ALA A 68 -21.16 -13.94 -34.81
C ALA A 68 -20.35 -15.01 -35.57
N GLU A 69 -19.02 -14.99 -35.45
CA GLU A 69 -18.12 -16.00 -36.02
C GLU A 69 -18.30 -17.36 -35.34
N ALA A 70 -18.36 -17.40 -34.00
CA ALA A 70 -18.64 -18.62 -33.24
C ALA A 70 -20.00 -19.24 -33.61
N ALA A 71 -21.04 -18.41 -33.78
CA ALA A 71 -22.34 -18.86 -34.22
C ALA A 71 -22.31 -19.48 -35.64
N LYS A 72 -21.58 -18.85 -36.58
CA LYS A 72 -21.40 -19.39 -37.94
C LYS A 72 -20.63 -20.71 -37.94
N ALA A 73 -19.52 -20.78 -37.20
CA ALA A 73 -18.70 -21.99 -37.09
C ALA A 73 -19.50 -23.15 -36.48
N LYS A 74 -20.34 -22.87 -35.48
CA LYS A 74 -21.26 -23.85 -34.89
C LYS A 74 -22.29 -24.36 -35.90
N GLN A 75 -22.96 -23.46 -36.65
CA GLN A 75 -23.90 -23.85 -37.71
C GLN A 75 -23.22 -24.71 -38.79
N GLN A 76 -21.97 -24.40 -39.13
CA GLN A 76 -21.20 -25.18 -40.09
C GLN A 76 -20.83 -26.56 -39.54
N ALA A 77 -20.51 -26.69 -38.26
CA ALA A 77 -20.25 -27.98 -37.61
C ALA A 77 -21.49 -28.88 -37.48
N GLU A 78 -22.70 -28.30 -37.51
CA GLU A 78 -23.99 -29.01 -37.44
C GLU A 78 -24.57 -29.34 -38.83
N LYS A 79 -23.90 -28.99 -39.92
CA LYS A 79 -24.42 -29.18 -41.29
C LYS A 79 -24.54 -30.68 -41.63
N PRO A 80 -25.73 -31.17 -42.05
CA PRO A 80 -25.91 -32.57 -42.44
C PRO A 80 -25.15 -32.91 -43.73
N GLY A 81 -24.74 -34.17 -43.88
CA GLY A 81 -24.08 -34.67 -45.09
C GLY A 81 -22.56 -34.48 -45.16
N GLN A 82 -21.91 -34.07 -44.06
CA GLN A 82 -20.45 -34.02 -43.95
C GLN A 82 -19.83 -35.42 -43.91
N THR A 83 -18.69 -35.58 -44.59
CA THR A 83 -17.81 -36.74 -44.37
C THR A 83 -17.23 -36.71 -42.94
N PRO A 84 -16.75 -37.85 -42.40
CA PRO A 84 -16.13 -37.87 -41.07
C PRO A 84 -14.94 -36.91 -40.90
N GLU A 85 -14.16 -36.69 -41.96
CA GLU A 85 -13.03 -35.76 -41.95
C GLU A 85 -13.49 -34.30 -41.91
N GLU A 86 -14.48 -33.94 -42.73
CA GLU A 86 -15.08 -32.60 -42.72
C GLU A 86 -15.75 -32.29 -41.37
N GLN A 87 -16.41 -33.28 -40.76
CA GLN A 87 -17.02 -33.12 -39.44
C GLN A 87 -15.98 -32.90 -38.34
N LYS A 88 -14.82 -33.57 -38.42
CA LYS A 88 -13.72 -33.36 -37.48
C LYS A 88 -13.11 -31.96 -37.64
N ALA A 89 -12.92 -31.50 -38.88
CA ALA A 89 -12.39 -30.17 -39.18
C ALA A 89 -13.34 -29.06 -38.71
N SER A 90 -14.64 -29.17 -39.04
CA SER A 90 -15.66 -28.17 -38.68
C SER A 90 -15.87 -28.06 -37.16
N ARG A 91 -15.80 -29.19 -36.42
CA ARG A 91 -15.82 -29.18 -34.95
C ARG A 91 -14.60 -28.47 -34.34
N LYS A 92 -13.40 -28.70 -34.90
CA LYS A 92 -12.17 -28.03 -34.44
C LYS A 92 -12.25 -26.52 -34.65
N GLU A 93 -12.79 -26.09 -35.80
CA GLU A 93 -13.02 -24.68 -36.10
C GLU A 93 -14.06 -24.04 -35.16
N ALA A 94 -15.17 -24.75 -34.89
CA ALA A 94 -16.17 -24.31 -33.91
C ALA A 94 -15.61 -24.17 -32.49
N GLU A 95 -14.74 -25.09 -32.06
CA GLU A 95 -14.07 -25.01 -30.76
C GLU A 95 -13.10 -23.81 -30.70
N ALA A 96 -12.33 -23.58 -31.76
CA ALA A 96 -11.43 -22.42 -31.86
C ALA A 96 -12.21 -21.10 -31.82
N ALA A 97 -13.31 -21.00 -32.57
CA ALA A 97 -14.17 -19.82 -32.58
C ALA A 97 -14.84 -19.58 -31.21
N ALA A 98 -15.28 -20.63 -30.52
CA ALA A 98 -15.82 -20.52 -29.17
C ALA A 98 -14.78 -20.06 -28.14
N LYS A 99 -13.50 -20.49 -28.28
CA LYS A 99 -12.40 -19.97 -27.45
C LYS A 99 -12.15 -18.48 -27.74
N ALA A 100 -12.15 -18.08 -29.01
CA ALA A 100 -12.01 -16.68 -29.40
C ALA A 100 -13.14 -15.78 -28.88
N GLU A 101 -14.40 -16.26 -28.89
CA GLU A 101 -15.54 -15.58 -28.29
C GLU A 101 -15.33 -15.34 -26.79
N LYS A 102 -14.90 -16.36 -26.04
CA LYS A 102 -14.62 -16.22 -24.59
C LYS A 102 -13.52 -15.19 -24.31
N VAL A 103 -12.43 -15.20 -25.09
CA VAL A 103 -11.34 -14.22 -24.95
C VAL A 103 -11.86 -12.80 -25.24
N ALA A 104 -12.66 -12.64 -26.30
CA ALA A 104 -13.26 -11.35 -26.64
C ALA A 104 -14.25 -10.85 -25.56
N GLN A 105 -15.04 -11.75 -24.97
CA GLN A 105 -15.93 -11.44 -23.85
C GLN A 105 -15.16 -10.99 -22.61
N GLN A 106 -14.07 -11.68 -22.24
CA GLN A 106 -13.22 -11.27 -21.12
C GLN A 106 -12.58 -9.91 -21.36
N ARG A 107 -12.10 -9.64 -22.58
CA ARG A 107 -11.56 -8.33 -22.97
C ARG A 107 -12.61 -7.21 -22.86
N ALA A 108 -13.84 -7.46 -23.30
CA ALA A 108 -14.95 -6.52 -23.16
C ALA A 108 -15.28 -6.22 -21.69
N SER A 109 -15.35 -7.25 -20.83
CA SER A 109 -15.58 -7.08 -19.38
C SER A 109 -14.49 -6.23 -18.73
N LYS A 110 -13.21 -6.54 -19.00
CA LYS A 110 -12.08 -5.76 -18.47
C LYS A 110 -12.11 -4.30 -18.95
N ALA A 111 -12.47 -4.07 -20.21
CA ALA A 111 -12.59 -2.72 -20.76
C ALA A 111 -13.74 -1.93 -20.11
N ASP A 112 -14.86 -2.59 -19.79
CA ASP A 112 -15.98 -1.99 -19.06
C ASP A 112 -15.63 -1.65 -17.61
N GLU A 113 -14.87 -2.50 -16.93
CA GLU A 113 -14.33 -2.22 -15.58
C GLU A 113 -13.38 -1.02 -15.61
N ALA A 114 -12.46 -0.98 -16.59
CA ALA A 114 -11.54 0.13 -16.78
C ALA A 114 -12.29 1.45 -17.07
N LEU A 115 -13.37 1.40 -17.85
CA LEU A 115 -14.25 2.55 -18.09
C LEU A 115 -14.87 3.05 -16.77
N ARG A 116 -15.45 2.17 -15.96
CA ARG A 116 -16.06 2.55 -14.66
C ARG A 116 -15.04 3.21 -13.73
N ALA A 117 -13.85 2.62 -13.62
CA ALA A 117 -12.77 3.18 -12.78
C ALA A 117 -12.31 4.56 -13.29
N ALA A 118 -12.19 4.73 -14.61
CA ALA A 118 -11.81 6.01 -15.20
C ALA A 118 -12.88 7.09 -15.02
N GLU A 119 -14.17 6.74 -15.15
CA GLU A 119 -15.29 7.66 -14.91
C GLU A 119 -15.38 8.07 -13.43
N GLU A 120 -15.18 7.15 -12.50
CA GLU A 120 -15.15 7.44 -11.06
C GLU A 120 -13.97 8.37 -10.69
N LYS A 121 -12.78 8.11 -11.26
CA LYS A 121 -11.61 8.98 -11.11
C LYS A 121 -11.85 10.38 -11.69
N ALA A 122 -12.48 10.48 -12.86
CA ALA A 122 -12.87 11.75 -13.46
C ALA A 122 -13.86 12.52 -12.58
N ALA A 123 -14.84 11.83 -11.97
CA ALA A 123 -15.79 12.44 -11.06
C ALA A 123 -15.13 12.97 -9.77
N ARG A 124 -14.26 12.17 -9.13
CA ARG A 124 -13.53 12.58 -7.92
C ARG A 124 -12.63 13.78 -8.16
N THR A 125 -11.82 13.73 -9.22
CA THR A 125 -10.90 14.83 -9.57
C THR A 125 -11.65 16.10 -9.96
N ALA A 126 -12.81 15.98 -10.60
CA ALA A 126 -13.69 17.11 -10.86
C ALA A 126 -14.23 17.77 -9.58
N GLN A 127 -14.64 16.98 -8.59
CA GLN A 127 -15.10 17.48 -7.30
C GLN A 127 -13.97 18.18 -6.53
N GLN A 128 -12.76 17.62 -6.54
CA GLN A 128 -11.58 18.24 -5.93
C GLN A 128 -11.23 19.57 -6.58
N ALA A 129 -11.25 19.63 -7.91
CA ALA A 129 -11.01 20.86 -8.65
C ALA A 129 -12.08 21.92 -8.35
N GLN A 130 -13.35 21.55 -8.26
CA GLN A 130 -14.43 22.46 -7.87
C GLN A 130 -14.21 23.02 -6.45
N GLY A 131 -13.83 22.17 -5.48
CA GLY A 131 -13.51 22.57 -4.12
C GLY A 131 -12.32 23.54 -4.06
N ALA A 132 -11.23 23.23 -4.75
CA ALA A 132 -10.03 24.06 -4.79
C ALA A 132 -10.29 25.43 -5.43
N MET A 133 -11.06 25.47 -6.53
CA MET A 133 -11.46 26.73 -7.18
C MET A 133 -12.37 27.58 -6.27
N GLY A 134 -13.31 26.95 -5.56
CA GLY A 134 -14.14 27.63 -4.56
C GLY A 134 -13.32 28.23 -3.42
N GLN A 135 -12.37 27.46 -2.88
CA GLN A 135 -11.47 27.93 -1.82
C GLN A 135 -10.58 29.09 -2.29
N ALA A 136 -10.04 29.03 -3.51
CA ALA A 136 -9.26 30.12 -4.09
C ALA A 136 -10.10 31.41 -4.24
N ASN A 137 -11.38 31.29 -4.64
CA ASN A 137 -12.30 32.43 -4.72
C ASN A 137 -12.59 33.03 -3.33
N VAL A 138 -12.81 32.20 -2.31
CA VAL A 138 -13.01 32.66 -0.91
C VAL A 138 -11.78 33.39 -0.39
N LEU A 139 -10.58 32.84 -0.60
CA LEU A 139 -9.33 33.46 -0.18
C LEU A 139 -9.07 34.78 -0.91
N ALA A 140 -9.33 34.85 -2.21
CA ALA A 140 -9.22 36.10 -2.97
C ALA A 140 -10.18 37.17 -2.44
N ALA A 141 -11.44 36.81 -2.16
CA ALA A 141 -12.44 37.73 -1.61
C ALA A 141 -12.05 38.24 -0.20
N GLN A 142 -11.50 37.39 0.66
CA GLN A 142 -10.99 37.78 1.98
C GLN A 142 -9.85 38.80 1.90
N GLN A 143 -9.10 38.83 0.78
CA GLN A 143 -8.01 39.78 0.53
C GLN A 143 -8.43 41.01 -0.28
N GLY A 144 -9.72 41.16 -0.60
CA GLY A 144 -10.19 42.23 -1.50
C GLY A 144 -9.65 42.11 -2.93
N LEU A 145 -9.21 40.92 -3.33
CA LEU A 145 -8.75 40.62 -4.69
C LEU A 145 -9.92 40.13 -5.55
N ALA A 146 -9.81 40.34 -6.86
CA ALA A 146 -10.75 39.77 -7.82
C ALA A 146 -10.71 38.24 -7.75
N GLN A 147 -11.88 37.60 -7.84
CA GLN A 147 -11.98 36.14 -7.85
C GLN A 147 -11.24 35.57 -9.07
N PRO A 148 -10.31 34.61 -8.88
CA PRO A 148 -9.53 34.05 -9.98
C PRO A 148 -10.35 33.13 -10.92
N PHE A 149 -11.49 32.62 -10.47
CA PHE A 149 -12.35 31.73 -11.25
C PHE A 149 -13.79 32.24 -11.28
N ASP A 150 -14.38 32.37 -12.46
CA ASP A 150 -15.81 32.67 -12.60
C ASP A 150 -16.67 31.42 -12.36
N ASP A 151 -17.98 31.60 -12.12
CA ASP A 151 -18.93 30.51 -11.92
C ASP A 151 -18.96 29.54 -13.11
N LYS A 152 -18.69 30.04 -14.33
CA LYS A 152 -18.61 29.22 -15.53
C LYS A 152 -17.43 28.26 -15.48
N SER A 153 -16.27 28.72 -15.01
CA SER A 153 -15.09 27.89 -14.82
C SER A 153 -15.31 26.86 -13.73
N VAL A 154 -15.90 27.26 -12.59
CA VAL A 154 -16.19 26.34 -11.47
C VAL A 154 -17.19 25.26 -11.89
N ASN A 155 -18.26 25.64 -12.59
CA ASN A 155 -19.25 24.68 -13.08
C ASN A 155 -18.77 23.87 -14.29
N GLY A 156 -17.83 24.40 -15.08
CA GLY A 156 -17.28 23.75 -16.27
C GLY A 156 -16.41 22.51 -15.96
N VAL A 157 -16.01 22.33 -14.71
CA VAL A 157 -15.27 21.14 -14.25
C VAL A 157 -16.20 19.99 -13.85
N LYS A 158 -17.51 20.24 -13.63
CA LYS A 158 -18.46 19.19 -13.28
C LYS A 158 -18.46 18.09 -14.34
N PRO A 159 -18.45 16.80 -13.94
CA PRO A 159 -18.58 15.72 -14.90
C PRO A 159 -19.90 15.93 -15.65
N ARG A 160 -19.83 15.90 -16.98
CA ARG A 160 -21.02 15.94 -17.82
C ARG A 160 -21.81 14.71 -17.43
N ALA A 161 -22.95 14.90 -16.74
CA ALA A 161 -23.84 13.81 -16.37
C ALA A 161 -24.00 12.93 -17.61
N ALA A 162 -23.67 11.65 -17.49
CA ALA A 162 -23.86 10.70 -18.57
C ALA A 162 -25.31 10.87 -19.02
N THR A 163 -25.50 11.30 -20.27
CA THR A 163 -26.81 11.40 -20.89
C THR A 163 -27.44 10.01 -20.77
N SER A 164 -28.39 9.89 -19.85
CA SER A 164 -29.08 8.65 -19.48
C SER A 164 -30.12 8.27 -20.54
N ASP A 165 -29.73 8.34 -21.81
CA ASP A 165 -30.60 8.12 -22.96
C ASP A 165 -30.39 6.72 -23.56
N VAL A 166 -30.16 5.67 -22.76
CA VAL A 166 -30.44 4.28 -23.17
C VAL A 166 -30.60 3.36 -21.96
N SER A 167 -31.79 3.33 -21.35
CA SER A 167 -32.37 2.10 -20.78
C SER A 167 -33.85 2.33 -20.44
N SER A 168 -34.73 1.72 -21.22
CA SER A 168 -36.20 1.79 -21.09
C SER A 168 -36.79 0.61 -20.30
N PHE A 169 -36.03 0.00 -19.40
CA PHE A 169 -36.50 -1.10 -18.56
C PHE A 169 -35.99 -0.94 -17.12
N ASP A 170 -36.59 -0.01 -16.38
CA ASP A 170 -36.86 -0.15 -14.94
C ASP A 170 -37.59 1.10 -14.42
N ALA A 171 -38.91 1.06 -14.51
CA ALA A 171 -39.79 1.99 -13.81
C ALA A 171 -40.93 1.20 -13.17
N ALA A 172 -40.68 0.66 -11.98
CA ALA A 172 -41.73 0.29 -11.05
C ALA A 172 -41.80 1.34 -9.92
N PRO A 173 -43.00 1.79 -9.51
CA PRO A 173 -43.16 2.94 -8.64
C PRO A 173 -42.75 2.62 -7.19
N ARG A 174 -41.95 3.51 -6.60
CA ARG A 174 -41.61 3.54 -5.17
C ARG A 174 -42.91 3.63 -4.34
N ARG A 175 -43.12 2.65 -3.45
CA ARG A 175 -44.22 2.65 -2.46
C ARG A 175 -43.84 3.51 -1.26
N GLU A 176 -44.55 4.63 -1.08
CA GLU A 176 -44.55 5.49 0.13
C GLU A 176 -45.29 4.86 1.34
N GLY A 177 -45.10 3.57 1.60
CA GLY A 177 -45.99 2.80 2.49
C GLY A 177 -45.40 2.14 3.73
N MET A 178 -44.08 2.24 3.99
CA MET A 178 -43.41 1.44 5.03
C MET A 178 -43.02 2.22 6.30
N ASP A 179 -43.24 3.54 6.37
CA ASP A 179 -42.83 4.37 7.52
C ASP A 179 -43.81 4.38 8.71
N LYS A 180 -44.91 3.60 8.66
CA LYS A 180 -45.91 3.55 9.74
C LYS A 180 -45.98 2.23 10.51
N LEU A 181 -45.08 1.29 10.26
CA LEU A 181 -45.16 -0.06 10.86
C LEU A 181 -44.01 -0.43 11.81
N LEU A 182 -43.03 0.46 12.02
CA LEU A 182 -41.97 0.28 13.01
C LEU A 182 -42.10 1.40 14.05
N GLY A 183 -42.83 1.09 15.13
CA GLY A 183 -43.04 1.99 16.24
C GLY A 183 -41.71 2.36 16.89
N ASN A 184 -41.18 3.53 16.53
CA ASN A 184 -40.10 4.17 17.25
C ASN A 184 -40.70 5.22 18.19
N VAL A 185 -40.77 4.87 19.48
CA VAL A 185 -40.78 5.88 20.54
C VAL A 185 -39.35 6.42 20.60
N ALA A 186 -39.16 7.68 20.22
CA ALA A 186 -37.87 8.35 20.34
C ALA A 186 -37.54 8.56 21.82
N ALA A 187 -36.46 7.92 22.30
CA ALA A 187 -35.73 8.39 23.47
C ALA A 187 -34.79 9.54 23.04
N PRO A 188 -34.49 10.51 23.93
CA PRO A 188 -33.66 11.66 23.56
C PRO A 188 -32.20 11.25 23.32
N PRO A 189 -31.45 11.94 22.45
CA PRO A 189 -30.05 11.63 22.18
C PRO A 189 -29.14 12.24 23.25
N GLY A 190 -28.15 11.46 23.71
CA GLY A 190 -26.92 12.01 24.29
C GLY A 190 -26.57 11.56 25.71
N SER A 191 -25.98 10.37 25.83
CA SER A 191 -24.95 10.02 26.80
C SER A 191 -24.35 8.69 26.33
N ALA A 192 -23.02 8.57 26.27
CA ALA A 192 -22.39 7.25 26.10
C ALA A 192 -22.92 6.35 27.23
N GLU A 193 -23.47 5.18 26.93
CA GLU A 193 -23.94 4.25 27.96
C GLU A 193 -22.75 3.54 28.63
N GLY A 194 -21.88 4.30 29.29
CA GLY A 194 -20.84 3.71 30.13
C GLY A 194 -21.46 2.76 31.15
N SER A 195 -20.85 1.59 31.32
CA SER A 195 -21.31 0.60 32.28
C SER A 195 -20.79 0.92 33.68
N THR A 196 -21.47 0.35 34.68
CA THR A 196 -21.09 0.46 36.08
C THR A 196 -20.74 -0.92 36.61
N LEU A 197 -20.07 -1.02 37.76
CA LEU A 197 -19.85 -2.29 38.46
C LEU A 197 -21.14 -3.10 38.71
N LEU A 198 -22.30 -2.44 38.76
CA LEU A 198 -23.59 -3.10 38.91
C LEU A 198 -24.08 -3.70 37.59
N THR A 199 -23.94 -2.97 36.49
CA THR A 199 -24.57 -3.30 35.21
C THR A 199 -23.64 -3.96 34.22
N GLU A 200 -22.33 -3.98 34.48
CA GLU A 200 -21.33 -4.50 33.56
C GLU A 200 -21.40 -6.02 33.37
N ASP A 201 -21.33 -6.43 32.10
CA ASP A 201 -21.21 -7.81 31.66
C ASP A 201 -19.85 -8.09 31.02
N ALA A 202 -18.86 -8.45 31.86
CA ALA A 202 -17.49 -8.80 31.45
C ALA A 202 -17.37 -9.99 30.47
N LYS A 203 -18.49 -10.62 30.08
CA LYS A 203 -18.55 -11.81 29.25
C LYS A 203 -19.40 -11.61 27.99
N ASP A 204 -19.88 -10.39 27.70
CA ASP A 204 -20.75 -10.12 26.55
C ASP A 204 -20.00 -9.99 25.21
N GLY A 205 -18.67 -9.89 25.26
CA GLY A 205 -17.80 -9.77 24.10
C GLY A 205 -17.62 -8.35 23.58
N LYS A 206 -18.21 -7.36 24.25
CA LYS A 206 -17.77 -5.96 24.15
C LYS A 206 -16.48 -5.83 24.95
N VAL A 207 -15.63 -4.88 24.54
CA VAL A 207 -14.33 -4.68 25.17
C VAL A 207 -14.25 -3.21 25.55
N ASN A 208 -14.54 -2.93 26.82
CA ASN A 208 -14.29 -1.67 27.47
C ASN A 208 -13.17 -1.83 28.53
N CYS A 209 -12.79 -0.73 29.20
CA CYS A 209 -11.71 -0.79 30.17
C CYS A 209 -12.04 -1.59 31.44
N LEU A 210 -13.32 -1.78 31.75
CA LEU A 210 -13.78 -2.63 32.85
C LEU A 210 -13.72 -4.12 32.46
N ASP A 211 -14.08 -4.49 31.22
CA ASP A 211 -13.96 -5.84 30.65
C ASP A 211 -12.51 -6.33 30.68
N VAL A 212 -11.58 -5.52 30.19
CA VAL A 212 -10.16 -5.91 30.12
C VAL A 212 -9.57 -6.08 31.52
N ALA A 213 -9.98 -5.22 32.47
CA ALA A 213 -9.58 -5.37 33.86
C ALA A 213 -10.22 -6.60 34.53
N ALA A 214 -11.48 -6.91 34.21
CA ALA A 214 -12.18 -8.10 34.71
C ALA A 214 -11.58 -9.39 34.16
N ASP A 215 -11.24 -9.44 32.86
CA ASP A 215 -10.54 -10.55 32.21
C ASP A 215 -9.14 -10.77 32.81
N TRP A 216 -8.41 -9.69 33.12
CA TRP A 216 -7.15 -9.79 33.86
C TRP A 216 -7.36 -10.44 35.24
N VAL A 217 -8.39 -10.00 35.97
CA VAL A 217 -8.71 -10.56 37.29
C VAL A 217 -9.05 -12.04 37.19
N ASP A 218 -9.85 -12.45 36.20
CA ASP A 218 -10.22 -13.86 36.01
C ASP A 218 -9.01 -14.75 35.70
N LYS A 219 -8.10 -14.26 34.84
CA LYS A 219 -6.87 -14.96 34.45
C LYS A 219 -5.79 -14.97 35.52
N ALA A 220 -5.79 -14.02 36.45
CA ALA A 220 -4.79 -13.92 37.49
C ALA A 220 -4.85 -15.10 38.47
N SER A 221 -3.68 -15.59 38.90
CA SER A 221 -3.61 -16.67 39.90
C SER A 221 -4.22 -16.23 41.24
N PRO A 222 -4.68 -17.17 42.10
CA PRO A 222 -5.22 -16.81 43.41
C PRO A 222 -4.27 -15.93 44.25
N GLU A 223 -2.97 -16.20 44.21
CA GLU A 223 -1.94 -15.44 44.92
C GLU A 223 -1.77 -14.04 44.33
N LEU A 224 -1.82 -13.92 42.99
CA LEU A 224 -1.72 -12.65 42.29
C LEU A 224 -2.95 -11.80 42.56
N ARG A 225 -4.16 -12.37 42.50
CA ARG A 225 -5.41 -11.69 42.87
C ARG A 225 -5.41 -11.25 44.33
N ALA A 226 -4.93 -12.09 45.26
CA ALA A 226 -4.94 -11.76 46.69
C ALA A 226 -4.10 -10.52 47.04
N ARG A 227 -3.12 -10.15 46.21
CA ARG A 227 -2.26 -8.97 46.40
C ARG A 227 -2.59 -7.80 45.46
N SER A 228 -3.66 -7.90 44.67
CA SER A 228 -4.01 -6.91 43.65
C SER A 228 -5.34 -6.23 43.95
N GLU A 229 -5.51 -5.02 43.42
CA GLU A 229 -6.77 -4.27 43.47
C GLU A 229 -7.01 -3.56 42.14
N MET A 230 -8.28 -3.47 41.73
CA MET A 230 -8.72 -2.63 40.62
C MET A 230 -8.93 -1.21 41.15
N VAL A 231 -8.17 -0.26 40.61
CA VAL A 231 -8.27 1.16 40.97
C VAL A 231 -9.08 1.88 39.90
N PHE A 232 -10.15 2.53 40.34
CA PHE A 232 -11.07 3.27 39.49
C PHE A 232 -10.67 4.73 39.48
N LEU A 233 -10.57 5.27 38.27
CA LEU A 233 -10.04 6.58 37.99
C LEU A 233 -11.09 7.41 37.27
N GLN A 234 -11.49 8.55 37.81
CA GLN A 234 -12.35 9.51 37.14
C GLN A 234 -11.53 10.38 36.18
N ASP A 235 -12.00 10.53 34.95
CA ASP A 235 -11.46 11.50 34.01
C ASP A 235 -11.92 12.92 34.37
N GLN A 236 -10.97 13.84 34.53
CA GLN A 236 -11.21 15.24 34.91
C GLN A 236 -11.37 16.17 33.71
N ARG A 237 -11.29 15.67 32.46
CA ARG A 237 -11.48 16.48 31.26
C ARG A 237 -12.92 17.02 31.18
N PRO A 238 -13.14 18.26 30.74
CA PRO A 238 -14.48 18.80 30.59
C PRO A 238 -15.23 18.12 29.43
N GLY A 239 -16.56 18.00 29.55
CA GLY A 239 -17.42 17.49 28.48
C GLY A 239 -17.78 16.01 28.64
N ALA A 240 -18.12 15.34 27.53
CA ALA A 240 -18.51 13.93 27.54
C ALA A 240 -17.37 12.99 27.98
N GLU A 241 -16.12 13.38 27.71
CA GLU A 241 -14.92 12.62 28.10
C GLU A 241 -14.78 12.48 29.62
N GLY A 242 -15.17 13.50 30.40
CA GLY A 242 -15.15 13.46 31.87
C GLY A 242 -16.34 12.75 32.53
N GLN A 243 -17.28 12.23 31.73
CA GLN A 243 -18.46 11.50 32.25
C GLN A 243 -18.15 10.02 32.50
N THR A 244 -17.03 9.53 31.97
CA THR A 244 -16.59 8.15 32.10
C THR A 244 -15.17 8.11 32.67
N GLY A 245 -14.89 7.15 33.52
CA GLY A 245 -13.56 6.91 34.05
C GLY A 245 -12.86 5.71 33.42
N HIS A 246 -11.71 5.37 34.00
CA HIS A 246 -10.82 4.30 33.59
C HIS A 246 -10.55 3.36 34.76
N VAL A 247 -10.06 2.15 34.48
CA VAL A 247 -9.70 1.17 35.52
C VAL A 247 -8.32 0.59 35.27
N VAL A 248 -7.49 0.63 36.30
CA VAL A 248 -6.13 0.04 36.31
C VAL A 248 -6.02 -1.01 37.41
N VAL A 249 -5.03 -1.89 37.32
CA VAL A 249 -4.73 -2.91 38.33
C VAL A 249 -3.50 -2.50 39.13
N ARG A 250 -3.65 -2.28 40.44
CA ARG A 250 -2.53 -1.98 41.36
C ARG A 250 -2.06 -3.25 42.08
N GLN A 251 -0.75 -3.47 42.12
CA GLN A 251 -0.09 -4.61 42.76
C GLN A 251 0.99 -4.11 43.73
N GLY A 252 0.59 -3.81 44.97
CA GLY A 252 1.47 -3.09 45.90
C GLY A 252 1.73 -1.67 45.38
N GLU A 253 2.99 -1.33 45.10
CA GLU A 253 3.35 -0.01 44.55
C GLU A 253 3.12 0.08 43.04
N GLN A 254 3.28 -1.03 42.29
CA GLN A 254 3.20 -1.04 40.84
C GLN A 254 1.75 -0.92 40.33
N VAL A 255 1.59 -0.30 39.16
CA VAL A 255 0.30 -0.15 38.47
C VAL A 255 0.40 -0.74 37.08
N LEU A 256 -0.48 -1.68 36.74
CA LEU A 256 -0.68 -2.19 35.40
C LEU A 256 -1.93 -1.54 34.83
N ASP A 257 -1.80 -0.89 33.69
CA ASP A 257 -2.96 -0.48 32.90
C ASP A 257 -3.34 -1.62 31.96
N PRO A 258 -4.45 -2.34 32.22
CA PRO A 258 -4.77 -3.56 31.50
C PRO A 258 -5.19 -3.29 30.05
N THR A 259 -5.66 -2.08 29.70
CA THR A 259 -6.03 -1.74 28.32
C THR A 259 -4.84 -1.52 27.41
N THR A 260 -3.76 -0.95 27.94
CA THR A 260 -2.50 -0.71 27.22
C THR A 260 -1.47 -1.81 27.46
N ASN A 261 -1.73 -2.68 28.45
CA ASN A 261 -0.79 -3.66 28.98
C ASN A 261 0.53 -3.01 29.46
N GLN A 262 0.51 -1.71 29.79
CA GLN A 262 1.67 -0.97 30.26
C GLN A 262 1.77 -1.03 31.79
N SER A 263 2.97 -1.31 32.30
CA SER A 263 3.27 -1.27 33.74
C SER A 263 3.98 0.03 34.11
N TYR A 264 3.61 0.58 35.26
CA TYR A 264 4.16 1.79 35.86
C TYR A 264 4.70 1.46 37.24
N GLU A 265 5.81 2.11 37.62
CA GLU A 265 6.47 1.88 38.91
C GLU A 265 5.57 2.26 40.10
N SER A 266 4.71 3.27 39.92
CA SER A 266 3.78 3.74 40.92
C SER A 266 2.53 4.38 40.33
N MET A 267 1.50 4.57 41.17
CA MET A 267 0.32 5.36 40.82
C MET A 267 0.68 6.82 40.52
N GLU A 268 1.74 7.36 41.13
CA GLU A 268 2.24 8.69 40.81
C GLU A 268 2.88 8.73 39.42
N ALA A 269 3.63 7.69 39.04
CA ALA A 269 4.16 7.54 37.69
C ALA A 269 3.04 7.41 36.65
N TYR A 270 2.00 6.64 36.96
CA TYR A 270 0.80 6.56 36.13
C TYR A 270 0.12 7.92 35.97
N LYS A 271 -0.21 8.62 37.07
CA LYS A 271 -0.87 9.94 37.04
C LYS A 271 0.02 11.01 36.38
N LYS A 272 1.34 10.87 36.44
CA LYS A 272 2.25 11.75 35.70
C LYS A 272 2.16 11.53 34.19
N ALA A 273 2.01 10.29 33.75
CA ALA A 273 1.79 9.94 32.34
C ALA A 273 0.36 10.28 31.88
N GLN A 274 -0.62 10.16 32.77
CA GLN A 274 -2.05 10.38 32.53
C GLN A 274 -2.64 11.39 33.52
N PRO A 275 -2.27 12.68 33.42
CA PRO A 275 -2.62 13.72 34.40
C PRO A 275 -4.12 14.04 34.46
N GLN A 276 -4.91 13.58 33.49
CA GLN A 276 -6.35 13.73 33.46
C GLN A 276 -7.09 12.84 34.46
N TYR A 277 -6.46 11.80 35.00
CA TYR A 277 -7.14 10.83 35.86
C TYR A 277 -6.97 11.11 37.35
N GLN A 278 -8.09 11.09 38.08
CA GLN A 278 -8.15 11.17 39.53
C GLN A 278 -8.66 9.86 40.12
N GLU A 279 -7.96 9.32 41.11
CA GLU A 279 -8.39 8.11 41.80
C GLU A 279 -9.65 8.34 42.63
N VAL A 280 -10.70 7.57 42.36
CA VAL A 280 -12.00 7.62 43.05
C VAL A 280 -12.07 6.59 44.17
N GLY A 281 -11.48 5.41 43.94
CA GLY A 281 -11.45 4.32 44.90
C GLY A 281 -10.87 3.06 44.28
N SER A 282 -10.80 1.99 45.08
CA SER A 282 -10.32 0.69 44.61
C SER A 282 -11.17 -0.45 45.14
N VAL A 283 -11.12 -1.57 44.41
CA VAL A 283 -11.80 -2.83 44.73
C VAL A 283 -10.73 -3.93 44.79
N PRO A 284 -10.60 -4.69 45.88
CA PRO A 284 -9.71 -5.85 45.91
C PRO A 284 -10.01 -6.79 44.73
N ALA A 285 -9.00 -7.32 44.03
CA ALA A 285 -9.24 -8.13 42.84
C ALA A 285 -10.04 -9.41 43.15
N THR A 286 -9.92 -9.95 44.36
CA THR A 286 -10.75 -11.07 44.85
C THR A 286 -12.22 -10.70 45.04
N ASP A 287 -12.51 -9.45 45.37
CA ASP A 287 -13.88 -8.93 45.48
C ASP A 287 -14.42 -8.60 44.10
N ALA A 288 -13.60 -7.99 43.24
CA ALA A 288 -13.94 -7.70 41.85
C ALA A 288 -14.32 -8.98 41.10
N GLN A 289 -13.57 -10.09 41.27
CA GLN A 289 -13.92 -11.36 40.64
C GLN A 289 -15.30 -11.86 41.08
N ARG A 290 -15.60 -11.84 42.40
CA ARG A 290 -16.91 -12.28 42.90
C ARG A 290 -18.04 -11.41 42.38
N ILE A 291 -17.78 -10.11 42.27
CA ILE A 291 -18.71 -9.17 41.61
C ILE A 291 -18.88 -9.67 40.17
N PHE A 292 -17.84 -9.73 39.34
CA PHE A 292 -17.93 -10.11 37.92
C PHE A 292 -18.49 -11.53 37.65
N ASP A 293 -18.41 -12.45 38.61
CA ASP A 293 -18.98 -13.80 38.51
C ASP A 293 -20.50 -13.88 38.74
N THR A 294 -21.10 -12.85 39.35
CA THR A 294 -22.56 -12.77 39.47
C THR A 294 -23.21 -12.19 38.20
N PRO A 295 -24.50 -12.40 37.90
CA PRO A 295 -25.09 -11.83 36.67
C PRO A 295 -25.21 -10.29 36.72
N PRO A 296 -25.01 -9.56 35.61
CA PRO A 296 -25.16 -8.11 35.53
C PRO A 296 -26.56 -7.63 35.92
N GLY A 297 -26.64 -6.55 36.69
CA GLY A 297 -27.89 -5.95 37.17
C GLY A 297 -28.68 -6.77 38.18
N SER A 298 -28.16 -7.93 38.61
CA SER A 298 -28.88 -8.86 39.49
C SER A 298 -28.91 -8.41 40.96
N PRO A 299 -29.90 -8.84 41.75
CA PRO A 299 -29.88 -8.68 43.20
C PRO A 299 -28.64 -9.29 43.86
N GLU A 300 -28.12 -10.39 43.30
CA GLU A 300 -26.90 -11.06 43.75
C GLU A 300 -25.67 -10.17 43.54
N ARG A 301 -25.57 -9.51 42.38
CA ARG A 301 -24.53 -8.51 42.07
C ARG A 301 -24.58 -7.35 43.04
N ALA A 302 -25.77 -6.82 43.32
CA ALA A 302 -25.95 -5.77 44.31
C ALA A 302 -25.51 -6.20 45.73
N ALA A 303 -25.81 -7.46 46.12
CA ALA A 303 -25.38 -8.00 47.40
C ALA A 303 -23.85 -8.16 47.51
N GLU A 304 -23.17 -8.62 46.45
CA GLU A 304 -21.71 -8.69 46.44
C GLU A 304 -21.05 -7.30 46.45
N LEU A 305 -21.65 -6.29 45.79
CA LEU A 305 -21.20 -4.89 45.86
C LEU A 305 -21.31 -4.31 47.29
N GLU A 306 -22.40 -4.61 48.00
CA GLU A 306 -22.57 -4.22 49.41
C GLU A 306 -21.58 -4.96 50.32
N LYS A 307 -21.35 -6.25 50.08
CA LYS A 307 -20.40 -7.07 50.84
C LYS A 307 -18.95 -6.61 50.66
N ALA A 308 -18.60 -6.14 49.47
CA ALA A 308 -17.32 -5.50 49.17
C ALA A 308 -17.19 -4.08 49.79
N LYS A 309 -18.27 -3.55 50.40
CA LYS A 309 -18.32 -2.24 51.07
C LYS A 309 -17.91 -1.07 50.17
N LEU A 310 -18.27 -1.13 48.90
CA LEU A 310 -17.91 -0.10 47.92
C LEU A 310 -18.70 1.20 48.16
N SER A 311 -18.05 2.35 47.97
CA SER A 311 -18.73 3.63 48.09
C SER A 311 -19.82 3.77 47.01
N PRO A 312 -20.89 4.53 47.25
CA PRO A 312 -21.88 4.82 46.23
C PRO A 312 -21.29 5.51 44.99
N GLU A 313 -20.26 6.34 45.13
CA GLU A 313 -19.59 6.97 43.97
C GLU A 313 -18.91 5.91 43.10
N LEU A 314 -18.18 4.97 43.71
CA LEU A 314 -17.48 3.91 43.01
C LEU A 314 -18.43 2.93 42.32
N ARG A 315 -19.55 2.59 42.98
CA ARG A 315 -20.59 1.69 42.44
C ARG A 315 -21.27 2.26 41.20
N ASN A 316 -21.45 3.56 41.15
CA ASN A 316 -22.13 4.26 40.07
C ASN A 316 -21.15 4.94 39.09
N MET A 317 -19.84 4.72 39.25
CA MET A 317 -18.86 5.28 38.34
C MET A 317 -19.04 4.62 36.98
N MET A 318 -19.33 5.43 35.98
CA MET A 318 -19.37 4.97 34.59
C MET A 318 -17.94 4.81 34.09
N VAL A 319 -17.67 3.70 33.43
CA VAL A 319 -16.37 3.39 32.85
C VAL A 319 -16.50 3.43 31.32
N ALA A 320 -15.51 3.97 30.62
CA ALA A 320 -15.66 4.30 29.20
C ALA A 320 -15.76 3.04 28.32
N ASP A 321 -16.85 2.94 27.57
CA ASP A 321 -16.99 2.03 26.43
C ASP A 321 -16.24 2.56 25.21
N ALA A 322 -15.92 1.66 24.27
CA ALA A 322 -15.62 2.04 22.89
C ALA A 322 -16.66 3.06 22.40
N SER A 323 -16.26 3.99 21.53
CA SER A 323 -17.16 5.08 21.13
C SER A 323 -18.51 4.50 20.69
N PRO A 324 -19.67 5.01 21.14
CA PRO A 324 -20.97 4.39 20.85
C PRO A 324 -21.21 4.14 19.34
N ALA A 325 -20.62 4.99 18.49
CA ALA A 325 -20.65 4.85 17.04
C ALA A 325 -19.85 3.64 16.53
N GLU A 326 -18.66 3.38 17.08
CA GLU A 326 -17.83 2.22 16.74
C GLU A 326 -18.50 0.92 17.19
N GLN A 327 -18.98 0.87 18.44
CA GLN A 327 -19.68 -0.31 18.93
C GLN A 327 -20.93 -0.62 18.09
N GLN A 328 -21.75 0.39 17.78
CA GLN A 328 -22.93 0.22 16.95
C GLN A 328 -22.59 -0.22 15.51
N ALA A 329 -21.46 0.20 14.96
CA ALA A 329 -21.01 -0.24 13.64
C ALA A 329 -20.57 -1.71 13.66
N TRP A 330 -19.78 -2.12 14.66
CA TRP A 330 -19.38 -3.52 14.83
C TRP A 330 -20.55 -4.44 15.15
N ASP A 331 -21.50 -4.03 16.00
CA ASP A 331 -22.68 -4.83 16.33
C ASP A 331 -23.52 -5.13 15.08
N ARG A 332 -23.66 -4.15 14.17
CA ARG A 332 -24.36 -4.35 12.90
C ARG A 332 -23.61 -5.30 11.97
N TYR A 333 -22.28 -5.16 11.90
CA TYR A 333 -21.43 -6.08 11.14
C TYR A 333 -21.53 -7.52 11.69
N ASP A 334 -21.35 -7.71 12.99
CA ASP A 334 -21.40 -9.01 13.65
C ASP A 334 -22.77 -9.66 13.51
N ALA A 335 -23.85 -8.90 13.69
CA ALA A 335 -25.21 -9.40 13.51
C ALA A 335 -25.43 -9.90 12.06
N HIS A 336 -24.92 -9.17 11.06
CA HIS A 336 -25.01 -9.55 9.65
C HIS A 336 -24.17 -10.79 9.33
N VAL A 337 -22.91 -10.85 9.79
CA VAL A 337 -22.02 -12.02 9.61
C VAL A 337 -22.61 -13.25 10.29
N LYS A 338 -23.14 -13.11 11.51
CA LYS A 338 -23.78 -14.20 12.26
C LYS A 338 -25.06 -14.69 11.61
N ALA A 339 -25.84 -13.80 11.00
CA ALA A 339 -27.04 -14.18 10.25
C ALA A 339 -26.68 -15.04 9.02
N GLY A 340 -25.54 -14.76 8.39
CA GLY A 340 -25.09 -15.43 7.17
C GLY A 340 -26.00 -15.16 5.96
N PRO A 341 -25.67 -15.71 4.78
CA PRO A 341 -26.57 -15.62 3.63
C PRO A 341 -27.91 -16.30 3.94
N PRO A 342 -29.02 -15.86 3.33
CA PRO A 342 -30.33 -16.48 3.51
C PRO A 342 -30.26 -18.00 3.32
N LYS A 343 -30.80 -18.76 4.28
CA LYS A 343 -30.74 -20.24 4.23
C LYS A 343 -31.59 -20.83 3.10
N ASP A 344 -32.69 -20.16 2.78
CA ASP A 344 -33.64 -20.58 1.73
C ASP A 344 -33.28 -19.96 0.38
N LEU A 345 -32.14 -20.38 -0.19
CA LEU A 345 -31.71 -19.91 -1.50
C LEU A 345 -32.57 -20.56 -2.62
N PRO A 346 -33.01 -19.78 -3.62
CA PRO A 346 -33.74 -20.31 -4.76
C PRO A 346 -32.87 -21.28 -5.57
N GLN A 347 -33.47 -22.32 -6.15
CA GLN A 347 -32.74 -23.29 -6.99
C GLN A 347 -32.24 -22.69 -8.32
N ASN A 348 -32.78 -21.53 -8.72
CA ASN A 348 -32.29 -20.81 -9.87
C ASN A 348 -30.87 -20.30 -9.58
N MET A 349 -29.89 -20.84 -10.31
CA MET A 349 -28.47 -20.52 -10.12
C MET A 349 -28.15 -19.03 -10.27
N GLY A 350 -28.82 -18.31 -11.16
CA GLY A 350 -28.60 -16.86 -11.35
C GLY A 350 -29.09 -16.05 -10.16
N LEU A 351 -30.32 -16.31 -9.71
CA LEU A 351 -30.90 -15.63 -8.54
C LEU A 351 -30.16 -16.00 -7.24
N ARG A 352 -29.70 -17.25 -7.13
CA ARG A 352 -28.84 -17.69 -6.02
C ARG A 352 -27.54 -16.88 -5.98
N GLN A 353 -26.88 -16.72 -7.13
CA GLN A 353 -25.64 -15.97 -7.23
C GLN A 353 -25.86 -14.49 -6.86
N GLU A 354 -26.92 -13.88 -7.37
CA GLU A 354 -27.28 -12.49 -7.05
C GLU A 354 -27.51 -12.27 -5.55
N ILE A 355 -28.18 -13.22 -4.86
CA ILE A 355 -28.39 -13.15 -3.40
C ILE A 355 -27.06 -13.27 -2.63
N LEU A 356 -26.17 -14.15 -3.06
CA LEU A 356 -24.85 -14.31 -2.43
C LEU A 356 -23.98 -13.06 -2.64
N GLU A 357 -23.99 -12.49 -3.85
CA GLU A 357 -23.30 -11.24 -4.17
C GLU A 357 -23.86 -10.07 -3.37
N ALA A 358 -25.18 -9.97 -3.23
CA ALA A 358 -25.82 -8.94 -2.41
C ALA A 358 -25.45 -9.08 -0.93
N HIS A 359 -25.42 -10.31 -0.39
CA HIS A 359 -24.97 -10.56 0.99
C HIS A 359 -23.50 -10.15 1.16
N ALA A 360 -22.62 -10.57 0.25
CA ALA A 360 -21.19 -10.22 0.28
C ALA A 360 -20.96 -8.71 0.17
N ALA A 361 -21.70 -8.02 -0.70
CA ALA A 361 -21.66 -6.56 -0.83
C ALA A 361 -22.07 -5.88 0.49
N LYS A 362 -23.13 -6.36 1.14
CA LYS A 362 -23.58 -5.82 2.42
C LYS A 362 -22.58 -6.09 3.55
N THR A 363 -21.96 -7.28 3.58
CA THR A 363 -20.88 -7.59 4.52
C THR A 363 -19.72 -6.60 4.35
N LYS A 364 -19.31 -6.33 3.10
CA LYS A 364 -18.25 -5.36 2.80
C LYS A 364 -18.61 -3.93 3.22
N GLU A 365 -19.84 -3.51 2.98
CA GLU A 365 -20.35 -2.19 3.40
C GLU A 365 -20.28 -2.02 4.93
N LEU A 366 -20.79 -2.99 5.68
CA LEU A 366 -20.79 -2.96 7.14
C LEU A 366 -19.37 -3.06 7.73
N ALA A 367 -18.50 -3.86 7.12
CA ALA A 367 -17.09 -3.92 7.50
C ALA A 367 -16.39 -2.57 7.30
N ALA A 368 -16.65 -1.88 6.18
CA ALA A 368 -16.08 -0.57 5.91
C ALA A 368 -16.58 0.50 6.89
N GLU A 369 -17.85 0.42 7.30
CA GLU A 369 -18.43 1.29 8.32
C GLU A 369 -17.78 1.08 9.69
N ALA A 370 -17.61 -0.18 10.10
CA ALA A 370 -16.97 -0.53 11.37
C ALA A 370 -15.47 -0.16 11.39
N ASN A 371 -14.75 -0.42 10.29
CA ASN A 371 -13.38 0.05 10.08
C ASN A 371 -13.30 1.57 10.25
N LYS A 372 -14.14 2.33 9.53
CA LYS A 372 -14.15 3.79 9.57
C LYS A 372 -14.34 4.32 10.99
N ALA A 373 -15.30 3.78 11.73
CA ALA A 373 -15.56 4.21 13.10
C ALA A 373 -14.37 3.92 14.04
N SER A 374 -13.74 2.75 13.90
CA SER A 374 -12.55 2.38 14.68
C SER A 374 -11.35 3.30 14.37
N VAL A 375 -11.13 3.59 13.08
CA VAL A 375 -10.06 4.51 12.63
C VAL A 375 -10.31 5.93 13.11
N GLU A 376 -11.56 6.43 13.07
CA GLU A 376 -11.91 7.75 13.60
C GLU A 376 -11.63 7.86 15.10
N ARG A 377 -11.97 6.83 15.89
CA ARG A 377 -11.59 6.75 17.31
C ARG A 377 -10.08 6.78 17.48
N LEU A 378 -9.36 5.85 16.84
CA LEU A 378 -7.91 5.73 16.98
C LEU A 378 -7.16 7.01 16.60
N ARG A 379 -7.58 7.70 15.54
CA ARG A 379 -6.96 8.96 15.12
C ARG A 379 -7.27 10.09 16.10
N THR A 380 -8.48 10.14 16.65
CA THR A 380 -8.84 11.10 17.71
C THR A 380 -7.97 10.87 18.95
N GLU A 381 -7.89 9.62 19.42
CA GLU A 381 -7.15 9.26 20.64
C GLU A 381 -5.64 9.46 20.47
N LEU A 382 -5.05 8.96 19.39
CA LEU A 382 -3.62 9.14 19.11
C LEU A 382 -3.28 10.63 18.89
N GLY A 383 -4.15 11.38 18.22
CA GLY A 383 -3.97 12.82 17.98
C GLY A 383 -4.08 13.72 19.22
N SER A 384 -4.50 13.17 20.37
CA SER A 384 -4.60 13.91 21.64
C SER A 384 -3.24 14.19 22.29
N THR A 385 -2.17 13.50 21.87
CA THR A 385 -0.79 13.70 22.34
C THR A 385 0.07 14.41 21.28
N PRO A 386 1.08 15.21 21.66
CA PRO A 386 2.02 15.80 20.69
C PRO A 386 2.73 14.75 19.82
N GLU A 387 3.16 13.64 20.43
CA GLU A 387 3.84 12.53 19.77
C GLU A 387 2.92 11.82 18.79
N GLY A 388 1.69 11.49 19.20
CA GLY A 388 0.73 10.82 18.34
C GLY A 388 0.19 11.73 17.23
N LYS A 389 0.03 13.04 17.48
CA LYS A 389 -0.26 14.02 16.42
C LYS A 389 0.84 14.04 15.36
N LYS A 390 2.12 14.04 15.77
CA LYS A 390 3.25 13.96 14.85
C LYS A 390 3.24 12.65 14.06
N ALA A 391 2.93 11.53 14.71
CA ALA A 391 2.81 10.23 14.04
C ALA A 391 1.69 10.21 12.98
N LEU A 392 0.52 10.80 13.29
CA LEU A 392 -0.59 10.91 12.32
C LEU A 392 -0.26 11.85 11.15
N GLU A 393 0.38 13.00 11.42
CA GLU A 393 0.85 13.91 10.36
C GLU A 393 1.86 13.22 9.44
N ASP A 394 2.74 12.39 10.00
CA ASP A 394 3.71 11.60 9.26
C ASP A 394 3.03 10.49 8.43
N LEU A 395 2.06 9.75 8.98
CA LEU A 395 1.25 8.78 8.24
C LEU A 395 0.50 9.44 7.07
N ASP A 396 -0.11 10.60 7.29
CA ASP A 396 -0.85 11.35 6.27
C ASP A 396 0.07 11.88 5.16
N ALA A 397 1.24 12.41 5.54
CA ALA A 397 2.23 12.87 4.58
C ALA A 397 2.77 11.72 3.71
N ARG A 398 2.83 10.51 4.28
CA ARG A 398 3.28 9.28 3.61
C ARG A 398 2.15 8.56 2.86
N GLY A 399 0.90 9.01 3.02
CA GLY A 399 -0.28 8.39 2.40
C GLY A 399 -0.60 6.99 2.95
N VAL A 400 -0.14 6.67 4.15
CA VAL A 400 -0.35 5.37 4.81
C VAL A 400 -1.74 5.35 5.43
N GLY A 401 -2.61 4.47 4.93
CA GLY A 401 -3.92 4.23 5.49
C GLY A 401 -3.85 3.47 6.82
N ILE A 402 -4.90 3.61 7.63
CA ILE A 402 -5.11 2.80 8.83
C ILE A 402 -6.37 1.99 8.58
N ASN A 403 -6.30 0.68 8.78
CA ASN A 403 -7.41 -0.24 8.64
C ASN A 403 -7.57 -1.05 9.93
N VAL A 404 -8.82 -1.27 10.35
CA VAL A 404 -9.21 -2.18 11.41
C VAL A 404 -10.15 -3.21 10.80
N VAL A 405 -9.78 -4.48 10.91
CA VAL A 405 -10.55 -5.62 10.37
C VAL A 405 -10.94 -6.56 11.50
N ASP A 406 -11.97 -7.39 11.30
CA ASP A 406 -12.33 -8.41 12.29
C ASP A 406 -11.18 -9.40 12.50
N ASP A 407 -11.10 -9.98 13.71
CA ASP A 407 -9.98 -10.84 14.09
C ASP A 407 -9.82 -12.08 13.17
N ALA A 408 -10.92 -12.59 12.61
CA ALA A 408 -10.89 -13.77 11.74
C ALA A 408 -10.33 -13.44 10.35
N SER A 409 -10.69 -12.28 9.80
CA SER A 409 -10.07 -11.75 8.57
C SER A 409 -8.62 -11.35 8.80
N TYR A 410 -8.30 -10.77 9.95
CA TYR A 410 -6.93 -10.37 10.30
C TYR A 410 -5.97 -11.56 10.30
N ALA A 411 -6.36 -12.68 10.91
CA ALA A 411 -5.55 -13.90 10.97
C ALA A 411 -5.26 -14.53 9.60
N GLN A 412 -5.97 -14.12 8.54
CA GLN A 412 -5.74 -14.57 7.17
C GLN A 412 -4.77 -13.67 6.40
N LEU A 413 -4.37 -12.52 6.95
CA LEU A 413 -3.42 -11.63 6.31
C LEU A 413 -2.02 -12.25 6.29
N PRO A 414 -1.31 -12.23 5.15
CA PRO A 414 0.08 -12.68 5.07
C PRO A 414 0.95 -11.89 6.07
N GLY A 415 1.63 -12.60 6.98
CA GLY A 415 2.50 -11.96 7.98
C GLY A 415 1.76 -11.26 9.13
N ALA A 416 0.47 -11.56 9.35
CA ALA A 416 -0.28 -11.03 10.48
C ALA A 416 0.43 -11.30 11.83
N GLY A 417 0.70 -10.24 12.58
CA GLY A 417 1.20 -10.32 13.96
C GLY A 417 0.09 -10.68 14.96
N THR A 418 0.32 -10.44 16.24
CA THR A 418 -0.69 -10.68 17.29
C THR A 418 -1.79 -9.61 17.32
N ASP A 419 -1.46 -8.37 16.98
CA ASP A 419 -2.27 -7.20 17.29
C ASP A 419 -2.22 -6.12 16.19
N GLY A 420 -1.07 -5.93 15.53
CA GLY A 420 -0.92 -5.03 14.39
C GLY A 420 0.03 -5.54 13.30
N HIS A 421 -0.22 -5.11 12.07
CA HIS A 421 0.56 -5.44 10.89
C HIS A 421 0.72 -4.20 10.01
N ALA A 422 1.93 -3.64 9.95
CA ALA A 422 2.31 -2.68 8.93
C ALA A 422 2.85 -3.43 7.71
N LEU A 423 2.23 -3.25 6.55
CA LEU A 423 2.79 -3.74 5.30
C LEU A 423 4.14 -3.04 5.04
N PRO A 424 5.21 -3.76 4.63
CA PRO A 424 6.49 -3.16 4.28
C PRO A 424 6.37 -1.95 3.33
N GLY A 425 7.14 -0.90 3.58
CA GLY A 425 7.15 0.32 2.77
C GLY A 425 5.94 1.23 3.00
N ASN A 426 5.30 1.70 1.93
CA ASN A 426 4.12 2.60 1.96
C ASN A 426 2.78 1.90 2.21
N GLY A 427 2.79 0.65 2.64
CA GLY A 427 1.56 -0.09 2.84
C GLY A 427 0.77 0.38 4.06
N ASP A 428 -0.55 0.26 3.98
CA ASP A 428 -1.45 0.60 5.08
C ASP A 428 -1.12 -0.20 6.35
N ILE A 429 -1.34 0.43 7.50
CA ILE A 429 -1.32 -0.24 8.80
C ILE A 429 -2.66 -0.94 8.97
N THR A 430 -2.65 -2.26 9.13
CA THR A 430 -3.85 -3.04 9.43
C THR A 430 -3.78 -3.58 10.85
N LEU A 431 -4.83 -3.34 11.63
CA LEU A 431 -4.97 -3.78 13.00
C LEU A 431 -6.12 -4.80 13.09
N SER A 432 -5.96 -5.78 13.96
CA SER A 432 -7.10 -6.61 14.37
C SER A 432 -8.07 -5.77 15.19
N ARG A 433 -9.35 -6.12 15.20
CA ARG A 433 -10.35 -5.44 16.05
C ARG A 433 -9.91 -5.43 17.51
N LYS A 434 -9.40 -6.56 18.04
CA LYS A 434 -8.88 -6.62 19.42
C LYS A 434 -7.59 -5.84 19.64
N GLY A 435 -6.74 -5.77 18.61
CA GLY A 435 -5.47 -5.03 18.64
C GLY A 435 -5.58 -3.56 18.25
N ALA A 436 -6.77 -3.06 17.95
CA ALA A 436 -7.02 -1.68 17.54
C ALA A 436 -6.94 -0.71 18.74
N THR A 437 -5.75 -0.58 19.33
CA THR A 437 -5.45 0.35 20.42
C THR A 437 -4.48 1.44 19.96
N VAL A 438 -4.45 2.57 20.68
CA VAL A 438 -3.55 3.70 20.37
C VAL A 438 -2.09 3.28 20.41
N ASP A 439 -1.68 2.49 21.39
CA ASP A 439 -0.29 2.06 21.53
C ASP A 439 0.15 1.15 20.39
N VAL A 440 -0.73 0.23 19.99
CA VAL A 440 -0.47 -0.64 18.83
C VAL A 440 -0.36 0.22 17.58
N LEU A 441 -1.30 1.14 17.34
CA LEU A 441 -1.23 2.05 16.21
C LEU A 441 0.05 2.91 16.23
N GLN A 442 0.42 3.47 17.38
CA GLN A 442 1.62 4.29 17.53
C GLN A 442 2.90 3.48 17.24
N ARG A 443 2.98 2.26 17.78
CA ARG A 443 4.09 1.35 17.53
C ARG A 443 4.19 0.96 16.05
N GLU A 444 3.07 0.61 15.42
CA GLU A 444 3.05 0.27 14.00
C GLU A 444 3.30 1.49 13.11
N ALA A 445 2.87 2.70 13.52
CA ALA A 445 3.20 3.95 12.85
C ALA A 445 4.70 4.24 12.89
N GLN A 446 5.34 4.02 14.04
CA GLN A 446 6.78 4.16 14.20
C GLN A 446 7.54 3.12 13.37
N ARG A 447 7.16 1.84 13.43
CA ARG A 447 7.74 0.79 12.59
C ARG A 447 7.59 1.11 11.10
N SER A 448 6.40 1.54 10.69
CA SER A 448 6.14 2.00 9.32
C SER A 448 7.10 3.13 8.92
N ALA A 449 7.32 4.12 9.80
CA ALA A 449 8.25 5.22 9.56
C ALA A 449 9.71 4.74 9.44
N GLU A 450 10.13 3.78 10.27
CA GLU A 450 11.46 3.17 10.24
C GLU A 450 11.68 2.37 8.94
N THR A 451 10.66 1.65 8.47
CA THR A 451 10.70 0.90 7.20
C THR A 451 10.61 1.77 5.94
N GLN A 452 10.33 3.07 6.05
CA GLN A 452 10.17 3.97 4.89
C GLN A 452 11.36 4.89 4.62
N GLN A 453 12.33 5.00 5.54
CA GLN A 453 13.59 5.70 5.22
C GLN A 453 14.58 4.83 4.44
N LEU A 454 14.13 3.71 3.86
CA LEU A 454 14.96 2.94 2.94
C LEU A 454 15.27 3.84 1.73
N LYS A 455 16.51 4.30 1.69
CA LYS A 455 17.07 5.11 0.60
C LYS A 455 18.37 4.46 0.17
N LEU A 456 18.75 4.67 -1.08
CA LEU A 456 20.04 4.19 -1.53
C LEU A 456 21.16 4.81 -0.66
N PRO A 457 22.08 3.98 -0.14
CA PRO A 457 23.01 4.42 0.89
C PRO A 457 24.00 5.45 0.35
N THR A 458 24.22 6.51 1.12
CA THR A 458 25.19 7.55 0.77
C THR A 458 26.55 7.31 1.42
N THR A 459 26.58 6.62 2.57
CA THR A 459 27.79 6.17 3.27
C THR A 459 27.79 4.65 3.46
N PRO A 460 28.94 4.02 3.78
CA PRO A 460 28.98 2.61 4.15
C PRO A 460 28.09 2.25 5.34
N GLU A 461 28.00 3.12 6.35
CA GLU A 461 27.16 2.91 7.54
C GLU A 461 25.66 2.97 7.20
N ASP A 462 25.25 3.80 6.24
CA ASP A 462 23.90 3.76 5.69
C ASP A 462 23.64 2.40 5.02
N GLY A 463 24.63 1.89 4.29
CA GLY A 463 24.55 0.64 3.55
C GLY A 463 24.39 -0.57 4.48
N GLU A 464 25.19 -0.64 5.55
CA GLU A 464 25.08 -1.69 6.57
C GLU A 464 23.70 -1.66 7.25
N ARG A 465 23.22 -0.48 7.65
CA ARG A 465 21.88 -0.33 8.24
C ARG A 465 20.77 -0.77 7.28
N LEU A 466 20.88 -0.38 6.00
CA LEU A 466 19.92 -0.77 4.98
C LEU A 466 19.95 -2.28 4.72
N ALA A 467 21.13 -2.88 4.60
CA ALA A 467 21.30 -4.32 4.41
C ALA A 467 20.67 -5.11 5.56
N VAL A 468 20.92 -4.70 6.81
CA VAL A 468 20.30 -5.31 8.01
C VAL A 468 18.79 -5.18 7.94
N SER A 469 18.24 -3.99 7.67
CA SER A 469 16.81 -3.77 7.58
C SER A 469 16.14 -4.61 6.48
N VAL A 470 16.75 -4.66 5.29
CA VAL A 470 16.29 -5.51 4.18
C VAL A 470 16.32 -6.98 4.58
N SER A 471 17.41 -7.46 5.15
CA SER A 471 17.59 -8.85 5.56
C SER A 471 16.61 -9.28 6.65
N GLU A 472 16.41 -8.43 7.68
CA GLU A 472 15.44 -8.68 8.75
C GLU A 472 14.01 -8.71 8.21
N THR A 473 13.65 -7.79 7.31
CA THR A 473 12.32 -7.74 6.70
C THR A 473 12.07 -8.96 5.82
N LEU A 474 13.04 -9.35 4.98
CA LEU A 474 12.95 -10.56 4.16
C LEU A 474 12.93 -11.84 5.01
N LYS A 475 13.60 -11.85 6.18
CA LYS A 475 13.54 -12.98 7.11
C LYS A 475 12.18 -13.08 7.80
N ALA A 476 11.58 -11.94 8.15
CA ALA A 476 10.24 -11.89 8.73
C ALA A 476 9.16 -12.31 7.72
N ASN A 477 9.30 -11.89 6.46
CA ASN A 477 8.32 -12.14 5.39
C ASN A 477 9.01 -12.62 4.09
N PRO A 478 9.49 -13.88 4.02
CA PRO A 478 10.27 -14.37 2.88
C PRO A 478 9.51 -14.44 1.55
N ARG A 479 8.18 -14.30 1.59
CA ARG A 479 7.30 -14.29 0.41
C ARG A 479 6.97 -12.88 -0.09
N GLN A 480 7.43 -11.85 0.61
CA GLN A 480 7.19 -10.46 0.27
C GLN A 480 8.53 -9.77 -0.01
N PRO A 481 8.68 -9.10 -1.16
CA PRO A 481 9.87 -8.32 -1.42
C PRO A 481 9.92 -7.07 -0.51
N VAL A 482 11.13 -6.55 -0.32
CA VAL A 482 11.32 -5.21 0.25
C VAL A 482 11.43 -4.22 -0.90
N GLU A 483 10.52 -3.25 -0.95
CA GLU A 483 10.43 -2.28 -2.04
C GLU A 483 10.56 -0.86 -1.50
N PHE A 484 11.35 -0.03 -2.18
CA PHE A 484 11.44 1.40 -1.88
C PHE A 484 11.82 2.22 -3.12
N GLU A 485 11.60 3.53 -3.05
CA GLU A 485 11.99 4.48 -4.08
C GLU A 485 12.95 5.53 -3.51
N ASP A 486 14.06 5.81 -4.19
CA ASP A 486 14.98 6.89 -3.83
C ASP A 486 15.37 7.73 -5.03
N GLY A 487 14.73 8.90 -5.13
CA GLY A 487 15.04 9.89 -6.15
C GLY A 487 14.81 9.36 -7.57
N GLY A 488 13.61 8.84 -7.84
CA GLY A 488 13.22 8.31 -9.15
C GLY A 488 13.77 6.92 -9.47
N ILE A 489 14.43 6.27 -8.50
CA ILE A 489 14.93 4.90 -8.58
C ILE A 489 14.02 3.97 -7.79
N HIS A 490 13.44 2.96 -8.42
CA HIS A 490 12.78 1.85 -7.74
C HIS A 490 13.81 0.77 -7.40
N VAL A 491 13.78 0.31 -6.16
CA VAL A 491 14.60 -0.81 -5.68
C VAL A 491 13.67 -1.89 -5.13
N VAL A 492 13.89 -3.12 -5.56
CA VAL A 492 13.17 -4.31 -5.10
C VAL A 492 14.20 -5.33 -4.63
N ALA A 493 14.17 -5.70 -3.36
CA ALA A 493 15.01 -6.74 -2.80
C ALA A 493 14.20 -8.01 -2.51
N MET A 494 14.74 -9.16 -2.89
CA MET A 494 14.07 -10.47 -2.82
C MET A 494 15.06 -11.52 -2.32
N LYS A 495 14.61 -12.45 -1.47
CA LYS A 495 15.45 -13.55 -1.02
C LYS A 495 15.23 -14.78 -1.88
N ASN A 496 16.29 -15.26 -2.54
CA ASN A 496 16.27 -16.47 -3.37
C ASN A 496 15.06 -16.58 -4.35
N PRO A 497 14.75 -15.54 -5.14
CA PRO A 497 13.61 -15.62 -6.06
C PRO A 497 13.82 -16.69 -7.15
N LYS A 498 12.73 -17.34 -7.57
CA LYS A 498 12.73 -18.21 -8.75
C LYS A 498 12.69 -17.36 -10.01
N ALA A 499 13.64 -17.59 -10.92
CA ALA A 499 13.68 -16.88 -12.19
C ALA A 499 12.93 -17.64 -13.29
N SER A 500 12.22 -16.91 -14.13
CA SER A 500 11.57 -17.43 -15.34
C SER A 500 11.58 -16.38 -16.45
N LEU A 501 11.40 -16.84 -17.69
CA LEU A 501 11.41 -16.00 -18.88
C LEU A 501 10.01 -15.42 -19.14
N VAL A 502 9.95 -14.13 -19.49
CA VAL A 502 8.78 -13.50 -20.10
C VAL A 502 9.12 -13.20 -21.56
N GLU A 503 8.42 -13.85 -22.48
CA GLU A 503 8.58 -13.63 -23.92
C GLU A 503 7.51 -12.65 -24.38
N SER A 504 7.89 -11.58 -25.11
CA SER A 504 6.90 -10.82 -25.87
C SER A 504 6.78 -11.46 -27.25
N GLY A 505 5.56 -11.81 -27.67
CA GLY A 505 5.31 -12.62 -28.88
C GLY A 505 5.58 -11.92 -30.22
N GLY A 506 6.51 -10.97 -30.31
CA GLY A 506 6.65 -10.08 -31.47
C GLY A 506 7.94 -10.22 -32.27
N SER A 507 7.82 -10.70 -33.52
CA SER A 507 8.77 -10.36 -34.60
C SER A 507 8.37 -9.04 -35.23
N ALA A 508 9.31 -8.12 -35.48
CA ALA A 508 9.05 -6.78 -36.03
C ALA A 508 8.19 -6.74 -37.32
N LEU A 509 8.02 -7.88 -38.02
CA LEU A 509 7.19 -8.02 -39.22
C LEU A 509 5.70 -8.27 -38.93
N ASP A 510 5.30 -8.59 -37.69
CA ASP A 510 3.91 -8.92 -37.34
C ASP A 510 3.12 -7.70 -36.80
N VAL A 511 3.12 -6.64 -37.61
CA VAL A 511 2.64 -5.27 -37.28
C VAL A 511 1.16 -5.18 -36.88
N PHE A 512 0.40 -6.29 -36.99
CA PHE A 512 -1.02 -6.34 -36.66
C PHE A 512 -1.33 -7.23 -35.44
N GLY A 513 -0.32 -7.76 -34.74
CA GLY A 513 -0.50 -8.75 -33.66
C GLY A 513 0.28 -8.53 -32.36
N PHE A 514 1.05 -7.44 -32.22
CA PHE A 514 1.89 -7.25 -31.02
C PHE A 514 1.11 -7.09 -29.73
N SER A 515 1.34 -7.99 -28.78
CA SER A 515 1.16 -7.66 -27.36
C SER A 515 2.34 -6.80 -26.90
N PRO A 516 2.09 -5.59 -26.35
CA PRO A 516 3.14 -4.84 -25.67
C PRO A 516 3.78 -5.67 -24.55
N PHE A 517 5.09 -5.53 -24.33
CA PHE A 517 5.82 -6.23 -23.27
C PHE A 517 5.16 -6.02 -21.90
N THR A 518 4.68 -4.81 -21.59
CA THR A 518 3.97 -4.58 -20.33
C THR A 518 2.65 -5.35 -20.23
N SER A 519 1.99 -5.70 -21.33
CA SER A 519 0.79 -6.56 -21.30
C SER A 519 1.17 -7.99 -20.92
N GLU A 520 2.20 -8.55 -21.55
CA GLU A 520 2.70 -9.90 -21.26
C GLU A 520 3.28 -9.99 -19.84
N ALA A 521 4.01 -8.96 -19.40
CA ALA A 521 4.50 -8.86 -18.03
C ALA A 521 3.37 -8.81 -17.00
N LYS A 522 2.31 -8.02 -17.24
CA LYS A 522 1.14 -8.00 -16.36
C LYS A 522 0.41 -9.34 -16.30
N GLU A 523 0.31 -10.03 -17.43
CA GLU A 523 -0.30 -11.36 -17.47
C GLU A 523 0.56 -12.37 -16.70
N ALA A 524 1.87 -12.33 -16.88
CA ALA A 524 2.81 -13.17 -16.15
C ALA A 524 2.79 -12.89 -14.65
N GLY A 525 2.62 -11.63 -14.24
CA GLY A 525 2.53 -11.19 -12.84
C GLY A 525 1.12 -11.15 -12.27
N ALA A 526 0.13 -11.79 -12.93
CA ALA A 526 -1.26 -11.80 -12.47
C ALA A 526 -1.49 -12.50 -11.11
N ASN A 527 -0.45 -13.10 -10.52
CA ASN A 527 -0.45 -13.58 -9.15
C ASN A 527 0.00 -12.43 -8.22
N PRO A 528 -0.92 -11.77 -7.50
CA PRO A 528 -0.57 -10.61 -6.68
C PRO A 528 0.32 -10.99 -5.50
N GLY A 529 1.36 -10.18 -5.25
CA GLY A 529 2.17 -10.16 -4.03
C GLY A 529 3.65 -10.55 -4.16
N SER A 530 4.13 -11.04 -5.31
CA SER A 530 5.46 -11.68 -5.36
C SER A 530 6.22 -11.67 -6.69
N ASP A 531 5.68 -11.13 -7.80
CA ASP A 531 6.29 -11.23 -9.13
C ASP A 531 6.96 -9.94 -9.64
N THR A 532 8.28 -9.89 -9.65
CA THR A 532 9.05 -8.75 -10.17
C THR A 532 9.51 -9.02 -11.58
N ILE A 533 9.08 -8.18 -12.53
CA ILE A 533 9.31 -8.40 -13.96
C ILE A 533 9.99 -7.17 -14.56
N ILE A 534 11.11 -7.39 -15.26
CA ILE A 534 11.89 -6.33 -15.92
C ILE A 534 12.24 -6.73 -17.35
N ASN A 535 12.50 -5.73 -18.22
CA ASN A 535 13.13 -6.00 -19.51
C ASN A 535 14.62 -6.33 -19.32
N THR A 536 15.23 -7.05 -20.27
CA THR A 536 16.64 -7.46 -20.16
C THR A 536 17.47 -7.09 -21.38
N SER A 537 17.53 -7.94 -22.40
CA SER A 537 18.51 -7.84 -23.48
C SER A 537 18.47 -6.50 -24.22
N PHE A 538 19.65 -5.96 -24.56
CA PHE A 538 19.76 -5.02 -25.67
C PHE A 538 19.36 -5.74 -26.96
N TYR A 539 18.93 -5.02 -27.99
CA TYR A 539 18.55 -5.62 -29.25
C TYR A 539 18.77 -4.66 -30.41
N ASP A 540 19.04 -5.21 -31.59
CA ASP A 540 19.10 -4.44 -32.82
C ASP A 540 17.67 -4.23 -33.36
N LEU A 541 17.35 -3.00 -33.75
CA LEU A 541 16.08 -2.63 -34.40
C LEU A 541 16.10 -2.91 -35.91
N ALA A 542 17.14 -3.55 -36.44
CA ALA A 542 17.25 -3.91 -37.85
C ALA A 542 15.98 -4.61 -38.36
N ALA A 543 15.64 -4.32 -39.62
CA ALA A 543 14.35 -4.56 -40.29
C ALA A 543 13.81 -6.01 -40.32
N TRP A 544 14.46 -6.98 -39.66
CA TRP A 544 14.17 -8.40 -39.76
C TRP A 544 14.05 -9.15 -38.41
N GLY A 545 14.15 -8.47 -37.27
CA GLY A 545 13.85 -9.10 -35.97
C GLY A 545 14.47 -8.43 -34.76
N THR A 546 13.82 -8.61 -33.61
CA THR A 546 14.25 -8.18 -32.26
C THR A 546 15.29 -9.15 -31.70
N ASN A 547 16.39 -9.35 -32.43
CA ASN A 547 17.45 -10.25 -32.00
C ASN A 547 18.17 -9.64 -30.78
N PRO A 548 18.18 -10.33 -29.63
CA PRO A 548 18.90 -9.84 -28.47
C PRO A 548 20.40 -9.87 -28.73
N VAL A 549 21.10 -8.83 -28.25
CA VAL A 549 22.54 -8.81 -28.11
C VAL A 549 22.87 -9.72 -26.93
N GLY A 550 23.69 -10.75 -27.18
CA GLY A 550 24.01 -11.78 -26.20
C GLY A 550 22.97 -12.91 -26.17
N GLN A 551 23.40 -14.07 -25.67
CA GLN A 551 22.56 -15.26 -25.61
C GLN A 551 21.46 -15.12 -24.56
N VAL A 552 20.23 -15.51 -24.92
CA VAL A 552 19.18 -15.83 -23.96
C VAL A 552 19.15 -17.35 -23.83
N VAL A 553 19.36 -17.84 -22.61
CA VAL A 553 19.42 -19.29 -22.32
C VAL A 553 18.23 -19.67 -21.46
N LYS A 554 17.59 -20.80 -21.78
CA LYS A 554 16.54 -21.43 -20.99
C LYS A 554 16.77 -22.93 -20.94
N ASP A 555 16.78 -23.50 -19.75
CA ASP A 555 17.01 -24.93 -19.51
C ASP A 555 18.28 -25.47 -20.20
N GLY A 556 19.37 -24.68 -20.18
CA GLY A 556 20.65 -24.99 -20.81
C GLY A 556 20.72 -24.77 -22.33
N GLU A 557 19.62 -24.39 -22.97
CA GLU A 557 19.53 -24.16 -24.41
C GLU A 557 19.53 -22.67 -24.76
N VAL A 558 20.32 -22.27 -25.75
CA VAL A 558 20.28 -20.91 -26.31
C VAL A 558 19.03 -20.78 -27.18
N ILE A 559 18.04 -20.02 -26.71
CA ILE A 559 16.78 -19.83 -27.42
C ILE A 559 16.80 -18.60 -28.35
N ALA A 560 17.69 -17.64 -28.09
CA ALA A 560 17.84 -16.44 -28.90
C ALA A 560 19.21 -15.78 -28.71
N GLY A 561 19.55 -14.88 -29.63
CA GLY A 561 20.76 -14.07 -29.59
C GLY A 561 22.03 -14.80 -30.04
N GLY A 562 23.13 -14.06 -30.07
CA GLY A 562 24.45 -14.54 -30.48
C GLY A 562 25.45 -14.54 -29.33
N SER A 563 26.60 -15.20 -29.54
CA SER A 563 27.74 -15.12 -28.62
C SER A 563 28.28 -13.69 -28.57
N GLU A 564 28.53 -13.18 -27.36
CA GLU A 564 29.03 -11.83 -27.12
C GLU A 564 30.18 -11.88 -26.09
N PRO A 565 31.38 -12.34 -26.48
CA PRO A 565 32.47 -12.64 -25.55
C PRO A 565 32.98 -11.43 -24.75
N ASP A 566 32.75 -10.21 -25.27
CA ASP A 566 33.15 -8.95 -24.63
C ASP A 566 32.04 -8.34 -23.74
N ARG A 567 30.87 -8.97 -23.68
CA ARG A 567 29.74 -8.56 -22.84
C ARG A 567 29.67 -9.39 -21.57
N PHE A 568 28.68 -9.09 -20.74
CA PHE A 568 28.48 -9.77 -19.46
C PHE A 568 27.13 -10.48 -19.44
N TYR A 569 26.95 -11.37 -18.48
CA TYR A 569 25.70 -12.08 -18.27
C TYR A 569 25.24 -12.05 -16.81
N ALA A 570 23.95 -12.31 -16.61
CA ALA A 570 23.39 -12.81 -15.37
C ALA A 570 22.71 -14.16 -15.65
N ALA A 571 23.01 -15.17 -14.84
CA ALA A 571 22.52 -16.54 -15.03
C ALA A 571 22.03 -17.13 -13.70
N TRP A 572 20.91 -17.85 -13.76
CA TRP A 572 20.35 -18.63 -12.67
C TRP A 572 20.67 -20.10 -12.92
N THR A 573 21.41 -20.70 -12.00
CA THR A 573 21.82 -22.11 -12.03
C THR A 573 21.33 -22.83 -10.78
N ASP A 574 21.42 -24.16 -10.74
CA ASP A 574 21.14 -24.93 -9.52
C ASP A 574 22.08 -24.59 -8.36
N SER A 575 23.28 -24.06 -8.66
CA SER A 575 24.25 -23.60 -7.67
C SER A 575 24.04 -22.15 -7.20
N GLY A 576 23.00 -21.48 -7.69
CA GLY A 576 22.72 -20.07 -7.41
C GLY A 576 22.91 -19.16 -8.63
N MET A 577 22.91 -17.85 -8.38
CA MET A 577 23.13 -16.83 -9.41
C MET A 577 24.61 -16.72 -9.76
N LYS A 578 24.92 -16.61 -11.05
CA LYS A 578 26.26 -16.40 -11.59
C LYS A 578 26.27 -15.15 -12.47
N PHE A 579 27.35 -14.39 -12.34
CA PHE A 579 27.63 -13.23 -13.18
C PHE A 579 29.04 -13.38 -13.73
N GLY A 580 29.28 -12.83 -14.91
CA GLY A 580 30.61 -12.92 -15.51
C GLY A 580 30.68 -12.30 -16.88
N GLN A 581 31.91 -12.23 -17.40
CA GLN A 581 32.18 -11.83 -18.77
C GLN A 581 32.04 -13.03 -19.71
N GLY A 582 31.50 -12.80 -20.90
CA GLY A 582 31.33 -13.77 -21.97
C GLY A 582 29.92 -14.33 -22.10
N ASP A 583 29.83 -15.54 -22.65
CA ASP A 583 28.56 -16.23 -22.82
C ASP A 583 28.06 -16.83 -21.49
N PRO A 584 26.73 -16.88 -21.29
CA PRO A 584 26.17 -17.57 -20.14
C PRO A 584 26.61 -19.05 -20.07
N PRO A 585 26.71 -19.61 -18.86
CA PRO A 585 27.17 -20.97 -18.69
C PRO A 585 26.09 -21.97 -19.15
N LYS A 586 26.51 -23.12 -19.66
CA LYS A 586 25.63 -24.17 -20.21
C LYS A 586 24.72 -24.83 -19.17
N ASP A 587 25.06 -24.72 -17.89
CA ASP A 587 24.27 -25.23 -16.76
C ASP A 587 23.22 -24.20 -16.27
N ALA A 588 22.99 -23.11 -17.01
CA ALA A 588 21.98 -22.12 -16.66
C ALA A 588 20.56 -22.64 -16.95
N ASN A 589 19.72 -22.61 -15.92
CA ASN A 589 18.27 -22.79 -16.05
C ASN A 589 17.63 -21.59 -16.76
N LEU A 590 18.16 -20.39 -16.51
CA LEU A 590 17.81 -19.17 -17.22
C LEU A 590 19.04 -18.25 -17.26
N ALA A 591 19.34 -17.61 -18.39
CA ALA A 591 20.34 -16.56 -18.43
C ALA A 591 20.08 -15.52 -19.51
N PHE A 592 20.63 -14.33 -19.27
CA PHE A 592 20.62 -13.21 -20.21
C PHE A 592 22.04 -12.68 -20.37
N GLY A 593 22.60 -12.82 -21.57
CA GLY A 593 23.86 -12.22 -21.99
C GLY A 593 23.68 -10.81 -22.54
N GLY A 594 24.79 -10.19 -22.97
CA GLY A 594 24.79 -8.85 -23.57
C GLY A 594 24.77 -7.70 -22.56
N ALA A 595 24.78 -8.00 -21.27
CA ALA A 595 24.71 -7.03 -20.20
C ALA A 595 25.98 -6.17 -20.07
N VAL A 596 25.87 -5.08 -19.31
CA VAL A 596 26.97 -4.17 -18.98
C VAL A 596 27.36 -4.40 -17.51
N PRO A 597 28.65 -4.58 -17.17
CA PRO A 597 29.05 -4.88 -15.80
C PRO A 597 28.88 -3.64 -14.92
N VAL A 598 28.37 -3.82 -13.70
CA VAL A 598 28.26 -2.77 -12.68
C VAL A 598 29.16 -3.12 -11.48
N ILE A 599 29.05 -4.35 -10.97
CA ILE A 599 29.93 -4.95 -9.96
C ILE A 599 30.13 -6.41 -10.37
N ILE A 600 31.34 -6.96 -10.34
CA ILE A 600 31.58 -8.40 -10.56
C ILE A 600 32.60 -8.87 -9.54
N ASP A 601 32.30 -9.93 -8.79
CA ASP A 601 33.15 -10.45 -7.72
C ASP A 601 33.61 -9.34 -6.75
N GLY A 602 32.69 -8.47 -6.33
CA GLY A 602 32.93 -7.35 -5.43
C GLY A 602 33.74 -6.19 -6.05
N THR A 603 34.16 -6.30 -7.32
CA THR A 603 34.91 -5.25 -8.01
C THR A 603 33.96 -4.33 -8.78
N PRO A 604 33.86 -3.03 -8.44
CA PRO A 604 33.01 -2.11 -9.18
C PRO A 604 33.60 -1.80 -10.56
N TYR A 605 32.72 -1.67 -11.55
CA TYR A 605 33.08 -1.24 -12.90
C TYR A 605 32.76 0.24 -13.08
N GLY A 606 33.52 0.94 -13.92
CA GLY A 606 33.37 2.38 -14.07
C GLY A 606 34.12 3.02 -15.24
N VAL A 607 34.17 4.35 -15.20
CA VAL A 607 35.02 5.16 -16.09
C VAL A 607 36.46 5.11 -15.59
N GLY A 608 37.32 4.45 -16.36
CA GLY A 608 38.73 4.25 -16.03
C GLY A 608 38.98 3.16 -14.99
N ASN A 609 40.21 2.64 -14.98
CA ASN A 609 40.73 1.82 -13.90
C ASN A 609 41.11 2.74 -12.74
N GLN A 610 40.72 2.37 -11.52
CA GLN A 610 41.16 3.02 -10.30
C GLN A 610 41.91 1.99 -9.44
N TYR A 611 42.93 2.47 -8.74
CA TYR A 611 43.84 1.61 -7.98
C TYR A 611 43.99 2.09 -6.54
N LYS A 612 44.36 1.17 -5.66
CA LYS A 612 44.70 1.46 -4.26
C LYS A 612 45.84 2.51 -4.19
N PRO A 613 45.85 3.38 -3.16
CA PRO A 613 46.95 4.32 -2.93
C PRO A 613 48.31 3.61 -2.91
N GLY A 614 49.31 4.20 -3.57
CA GLY A 614 50.66 3.62 -3.68
C GLY A 614 50.88 2.68 -4.86
N THR A 615 49.86 2.44 -5.69
CA THR A 615 50.03 1.73 -6.97
C THR A 615 50.92 2.55 -7.92
N ASP A 616 51.72 1.86 -8.74
CA ASP A 616 52.62 2.47 -9.72
C ASP A 616 51.84 3.47 -10.61
N PRO A 617 52.31 4.74 -10.72
CA PRO A 617 51.67 5.74 -11.58
C PRO A 617 51.60 5.37 -13.07
N SER A 618 52.40 4.40 -13.52
CA SER A 618 52.35 3.86 -14.89
C SER A 618 51.23 2.84 -15.11
N ALA A 619 50.46 2.48 -14.07
CA ALA A 619 49.35 1.55 -14.19
C ALA A 619 48.30 2.03 -15.22
N PRO A 620 47.80 1.15 -16.11
CA PRO A 620 46.88 1.56 -17.18
C PRO A 620 45.59 2.16 -16.63
N VAL A 621 45.25 3.37 -17.05
CA VAL A 621 44.00 4.05 -16.67
C VAL A 621 42.77 3.54 -17.43
N THR A 622 42.96 2.79 -18.52
CA THR A 622 41.89 2.15 -19.30
C THR A 622 42.35 0.76 -19.76
N GLY A 623 41.40 -0.07 -20.20
CA GLY A 623 41.70 -1.41 -20.70
C GLY A 623 42.14 -2.41 -19.62
N ASP A 624 42.98 -3.35 -20.00
CA ASP A 624 43.49 -4.41 -19.12
C ASP A 624 44.46 -3.83 -18.06
N PRO A 625 44.21 -4.02 -16.75
CA PRO A 625 45.12 -3.60 -15.69
C PRO A 625 46.46 -4.35 -15.66
N GLY A 626 46.57 -5.50 -16.35
CA GLY A 626 47.78 -6.32 -16.38
C GLY A 626 48.27 -6.72 -14.99
N ALA A 627 49.57 -6.49 -14.72
CA ALA A 627 50.19 -6.83 -13.44
C ALA A 627 49.60 -6.07 -12.23
N HIS A 628 48.84 -4.99 -12.47
CA HIS A 628 48.23 -4.17 -11.41
C HIS A 628 46.81 -4.62 -11.01
N ALA A 629 46.29 -5.72 -11.58
CA ALA A 629 44.92 -6.19 -11.33
C ALA A 629 44.60 -6.38 -9.84
N GLY A 630 45.54 -6.90 -9.03
CA GLY A 630 45.35 -7.10 -7.59
C GLY A 630 45.23 -5.82 -6.75
N ASN A 631 45.57 -4.67 -7.36
CA ASN A 631 45.46 -3.35 -6.74
C ASN A 631 44.23 -2.57 -7.22
N LEU A 632 43.39 -3.13 -8.10
CA LEU A 632 42.19 -2.45 -8.57
C LEU A 632 41.21 -2.19 -7.42
N THR A 633 40.65 -0.99 -7.46
CA THR A 633 39.45 -0.60 -6.68
C THR A 633 38.27 -0.31 -7.60
N GLN A 634 38.49 -0.12 -8.89
CA GLN A 634 37.47 -0.03 -9.93
C GLN A 634 38.06 -0.47 -11.27
N ARG A 635 37.32 -1.25 -12.07
CA ARG A 635 37.74 -1.66 -13.42
C ARG A 635 37.07 -0.82 -14.52
N ASN A 636 37.84 -0.43 -15.54
CA ASN A 636 37.34 0.29 -16.71
C ASN A 636 36.41 -0.58 -17.55
N ASN A 637 35.29 -0.02 -18.02
CA ASN A 637 34.50 -0.62 -19.09
C ASN A 637 33.82 0.45 -19.96
N GLU A 638 34.02 0.38 -21.28
CA GLU A 638 33.49 1.38 -22.22
C GLU A 638 31.96 1.35 -22.32
N SER A 639 31.32 0.18 -22.15
CA SER A 639 29.86 0.09 -22.15
C SER A 639 29.26 0.70 -20.89
N PHE A 640 29.91 0.54 -19.74
CA PHE A 640 29.54 1.23 -18.50
C PHE A 640 29.63 2.74 -18.71
N LYS A 641 30.79 3.22 -19.17
CA LYS A 641 31.02 4.63 -19.47
C LYS A 641 29.95 5.20 -20.40
N ALA A 642 29.65 4.49 -21.48
CA ALA A 642 28.64 4.92 -22.45
C ALA A 642 27.22 4.98 -21.89
N GLN A 643 26.88 4.18 -20.86
CA GLN A 643 25.60 4.30 -20.15
C GLN A 643 25.62 5.44 -19.12
N ASP A 644 26.72 5.59 -18.39
CA ASP A 644 26.86 6.61 -17.34
C ASP A 644 26.82 8.04 -17.92
N GLU A 645 27.50 8.25 -19.05
CA GLU A 645 27.55 9.55 -19.77
C GLU A 645 26.18 10.00 -20.32
N ARG A 646 25.19 9.10 -20.41
CA ARG A 646 23.81 9.47 -20.77
C ARG A 646 23.12 10.27 -19.67
N GLY A 647 23.63 10.21 -18.44
CA GLY A 647 23.22 11.06 -17.33
C GLY A 647 22.07 10.52 -16.48
N LYS A 648 21.55 11.40 -15.63
CA LYS A 648 20.63 11.08 -14.53
C LYS A 648 19.22 10.76 -14.98
N GLU A 649 18.78 11.33 -16.10
CA GLU A 649 17.38 11.24 -16.54
C GLU A 649 17.13 10.02 -17.43
N VAL A 650 18.16 9.26 -17.81
CA VAL A 650 18.00 8.13 -18.75
C VAL A 650 17.63 6.86 -18.01
N GLY A 651 16.66 6.11 -18.54
CA GLY A 651 16.17 4.88 -17.91
C GLY A 651 17.27 3.84 -17.68
N LYS A 652 17.15 3.07 -16.60
CA LYS A 652 18.13 2.06 -16.17
C LYS A 652 17.42 0.82 -15.64
N VAL A 653 17.98 -0.35 -15.91
CA VAL A 653 17.50 -1.61 -15.34
C VAL A 653 18.71 -2.44 -14.95
N ILE A 654 18.81 -2.79 -13.67
CA ILE A 654 19.97 -3.46 -13.09
C ILE A 654 19.49 -4.63 -12.25
N VAL A 655 20.19 -5.74 -12.33
CA VAL A 655 20.06 -6.87 -11.41
C VAL A 655 21.35 -6.99 -10.61
N GLY A 656 21.23 -6.99 -9.29
CA GLY A 656 22.30 -7.21 -8.33
C GLY A 656 22.06 -8.44 -7.47
N TYR A 657 23.14 -8.97 -6.89
CA TYR A 657 23.11 -10.13 -6.00
C TYR A 657 24.14 -9.97 -4.87
N ASP A 658 23.66 -10.13 -3.64
CA ASP A 658 24.47 -10.30 -2.44
C ASP A 658 24.56 -11.81 -2.17
N ARG A 659 25.79 -12.34 -2.29
CA ARG A 659 26.09 -13.78 -2.17
C ARG A 659 25.97 -14.26 -0.74
N ASP A 660 26.29 -13.41 0.23
CA ASP A 660 26.30 -13.76 1.65
C ASP A 660 24.87 -13.93 2.18
N THR A 661 23.94 -13.06 1.75
CA THR A 661 22.55 -13.11 2.21
C THR A 661 21.61 -13.89 1.30
N GLY A 662 22.02 -14.13 0.04
CA GLY A 662 21.18 -14.69 -1.02
C GLY A 662 20.11 -13.69 -1.49
N THR A 663 20.37 -12.39 -1.36
CA THR A 663 19.42 -11.34 -1.72
C THR A 663 19.66 -10.87 -3.15
N THR A 664 18.64 -10.98 -3.98
CA THR A 664 18.59 -10.40 -5.32
C THR A 664 18.00 -9.00 -5.25
N TYR A 665 18.69 -8.03 -5.84
CA TYR A 665 18.24 -6.65 -5.99
C TYR A 665 17.85 -6.38 -7.44
N VAL A 666 16.68 -5.82 -7.66
CA VAL A 666 16.29 -5.23 -8.94
C VAL A 666 16.23 -3.73 -8.76
N VAL A 667 16.94 -3.00 -9.62
CA VAL A 667 16.93 -1.54 -9.62
C VAL A 667 16.41 -1.06 -10.98
N ALA A 668 15.38 -0.23 -10.97
CA ALA A 668 14.79 0.32 -12.18
C ALA A 668 14.61 1.83 -12.08
N GLN A 669 14.95 2.56 -13.14
CA GLN A 669 14.74 3.99 -13.28
C GLN A 669 13.96 4.26 -14.56
N GLN A 670 12.92 5.09 -14.48
CA GLN A 670 12.18 5.52 -15.66
C GLN A 670 12.97 6.52 -16.50
N ASP A 671 12.81 6.43 -17.82
CA ASP A 671 13.34 7.44 -18.74
C ASP A 671 12.63 8.80 -18.55
N GLY A 672 13.40 9.87 -18.51
CA GLY A 672 12.93 11.22 -18.18
C GLY A 672 12.70 11.48 -16.69
N SER A 673 13.04 10.55 -15.78
CA SER A 673 12.79 10.71 -14.34
C SER A 673 13.57 11.88 -13.71
N LYS A 674 12.91 12.64 -12.82
CA LYS A 674 13.46 13.81 -12.11
C LYS A 674 13.01 13.84 -10.64
N PRO A 675 13.93 13.73 -9.66
CA PRO A 675 15.36 13.47 -9.86
C PRO A 675 15.61 12.06 -10.40
N GLY A 676 16.82 11.81 -10.90
CA GLY A 676 17.32 10.48 -11.24
C GLY A 676 18.79 10.36 -10.85
N LYS A 677 19.41 9.21 -11.09
CA LYS A 677 20.80 8.91 -10.77
C LYS A 677 21.58 8.42 -12.00
N THR A 678 22.88 8.70 -12.04
CA THR A 678 23.79 8.09 -13.02
C THR A 678 24.06 6.62 -12.67
N LEU A 679 24.70 5.88 -13.58
CA LEU A 679 25.02 4.47 -13.32
C LEU A 679 26.08 4.37 -12.21
N SER A 680 27.05 5.28 -12.17
CA SER A 680 28.04 5.42 -11.10
C SER A 680 27.40 5.66 -9.73
N GLU A 681 26.41 6.57 -9.65
CA GLU A 681 25.71 6.84 -8.39
C GLU A 681 24.94 5.60 -7.86
N ILE A 682 24.31 4.82 -8.75
CA ILE A 682 23.62 3.57 -8.38
C ILE A 682 24.64 2.50 -7.97
N ARG A 683 25.70 2.30 -8.76
CA ARG A 683 26.79 1.37 -8.43
C ARG A 683 27.37 1.64 -7.05
N ASP A 684 27.70 2.88 -6.75
CA ASP A 684 28.33 3.25 -5.47
C ASP A 684 27.39 2.99 -4.28
N ALA A 685 26.08 3.13 -4.49
CA ALA A 685 25.08 2.75 -3.50
C ALA A 685 25.00 1.22 -3.33
N LEU A 686 25.01 0.45 -4.42
CA LEU A 686 25.00 -1.02 -4.35
C LEU A 686 26.26 -1.59 -3.68
N VAL A 687 27.45 -1.00 -3.93
CA VAL A 687 28.69 -1.37 -3.24
C VAL A 687 28.57 -1.14 -1.72
N LYS A 688 28.04 0.02 -1.29
CA LYS A 688 27.82 0.31 0.14
C LYS A 688 26.80 -0.65 0.76
N LEU A 689 25.81 -1.09 -0.01
CA LEU A 689 24.81 -2.07 0.41
C LEU A 689 25.38 -3.50 0.57
N GLY A 690 26.60 -3.76 0.10
CA GLY A 690 27.22 -5.08 0.15
C GLY A 690 26.87 -5.98 -1.04
N VAL A 691 26.44 -5.41 -2.17
CA VAL A 691 26.17 -6.20 -3.39
C VAL A 691 27.48 -6.64 -4.03
N ASP A 692 27.64 -7.95 -4.22
CA ASP A 692 28.86 -8.55 -4.77
C ASP A 692 28.88 -8.53 -6.30
N ASP A 693 27.72 -8.74 -6.92
CA ASP A 693 27.58 -8.76 -8.37
C ASP A 693 26.40 -7.91 -8.81
N ALA A 694 26.57 -7.17 -9.90
CA ALA A 694 25.51 -6.45 -10.55
C ALA A 694 25.81 -6.23 -12.03
N VAL A 695 24.78 -6.34 -12.87
CA VAL A 695 24.84 -5.98 -14.29
C VAL A 695 23.66 -5.10 -14.68
N SER A 696 23.90 -4.21 -15.65
CA SER A 696 22.90 -3.33 -16.26
C SER A 696 22.44 -3.89 -17.59
N PHE A 697 21.13 -3.88 -17.80
CA PHE A 697 20.42 -4.34 -18.98
C PHE A 697 19.99 -3.16 -19.87
N ASP A 698 19.17 -3.41 -20.90
CA ASP A 698 18.69 -2.35 -21.77
C ASP A 698 17.88 -1.31 -21.00
N GLY A 699 18.29 -0.06 -21.15
CA GLY A 699 17.74 1.09 -20.41
C GLY A 699 17.10 2.09 -21.36
N SER A 700 17.30 3.38 -21.08
CA SER A 700 16.62 4.45 -21.82
C SER A 700 15.10 4.26 -21.80
N ASP A 701 14.42 4.54 -22.91
CA ASP A 701 13.00 4.33 -23.06
C ASP A 701 12.58 2.83 -23.12
N SER A 702 13.52 1.87 -23.07
CA SER A 702 13.20 0.45 -22.86
C SER A 702 12.98 0.09 -21.39
N ALA A 703 13.45 0.93 -20.46
CA ALA A 703 13.44 0.61 -19.03
C ALA A 703 12.01 0.29 -18.56
N THR A 704 11.84 -0.89 -17.98
CA THR A 704 10.55 -1.42 -17.55
C THR A 704 10.67 -2.13 -16.21
N LEU A 705 9.70 -1.86 -15.33
CA LEU A 705 9.48 -2.62 -14.10
C LEU A 705 7.98 -2.83 -13.94
N VAL A 706 7.57 -4.08 -13.89
CA VAL A 706 6.22 -4.50 -13.52
C VAL A 706 6.30 -5.25 -12.19
N ARG A 707 5.51 -4.82 -11.22
CA ARG A 707 5.32 -5.51 -9.95
C ARG A 707 3.92 -6.09 -9.95
N ASP A 708 3.86 -7.41 -10.00
CA ASP A 708 2.64 -8.18 -10.18
C ASP A 708 1.92 -7.72 -11.47
N ASP A 709 0.77 -7.07 -11.37
CA ASP A 709 0.03 -6.50 -12.50
C ASP A 709 0.20 -4.97 -12.65
N GLN A 710 1.07 -4.36 -11.85
CA GLN A 710 1.28 -2.91 -11.80
C GLN A 710 2.58 -2.51 -12.50
N VAL A 711 2.47 -1.66 -13.53
CA VAL A 711 3.64 -1.03 -14.16
C VAL A 711 4.15 0.06 -13.24
N LYS A 712 5.36 -0.11 -12.70
CA LYS A 712 6.06 0.86 -11.84
C LYS A 712 6.99 1.75 -12.64
N VAL A 713 7.67 1.18 -13.63
CA VAL A 713 8.48 1.92 -14.62
C VAL A 713 7.94 1.60 -16.01
N GLU A 714 7.44 2.62 -16.70
CA GLU A 714 6.80 2.48 -18.01
C GLU A 714 7.79 2.72 -19.16
N PRO A 715 7.95 1.75 -20.08
CA PRO A 715 8.74 1.94 -21.28
C PRO A 715 8.05 2.89 -22.26
N GLY A 716 8.84 3.54 -23.12
CA GLY A 716 8.35 4.31 -24.25
C GLY A 716 7.50 3.47 -25.20
N GLY A 717 6.48 4.07 -25.83
CA GLY A 717 5.45 3.32 -26.56
C GLY A 717 5.98 2.40 -27.67
N LEU A 718 6.97 2.84 -28.45
CA LEU A 718 7.61 2.00 -29.49
C LEU A 718 8.50 0.91 -28.88
N LYS A 719 9.21 1.23 -27.79
CA LYS A 719 10.06 0.27 -27.09
C LYS A 719 9.26 -0.84 -26.44
N ASN A 720 8.14 -0.49 -25.83
CA ASN A 720 7.22 -1.46 -25.25
C ASN A 720 6.76 -2.52 -26.25
N GLN A 721 6.69 -2.19 -27.55
CA GLN A 721 6.30 -3.13 -28.61
C GLN A 721 7.47 -3.97 -29.13
N THR A 722 8.71 -3.63 -28.78
CA THR A 722 9.92 -4.22 -29.38
C THR A 722 10.84 -4.91 -28.37
N ILE A 723 10.61 -4.79 -27.06
CA ILE A 723 11.33 -5.54 -26.04
C ILE A 723 11.04 -7.04 -26.22
N PRO A 724 12.01 -7.90 -26.59
CA PRO A 724 11.72 -9.29 -26.92
C PRO A 724 11.60 -10.20 -25.70
N TYR A 725 12.40 -9.95 -24.67
CA TYR A 725 12.52 -10.80 -23.50
C TYR A 725 12.58 -9.98 -22.21
N GLY A 726 12.01 -10.56 -21.16
CA GLY A 726 12.09 -10.07 -19.81
C GLY A 726 12.42 -11.16 -18.81
N LEU A 727 12.92 -10.74 -17.65
CA LEU A 727 13.16 -11.59 -16.50
C LEU A 727 11.97 -11.43 -15.55
N ARG A 728 11.35 -12.55 -15.15
CA ARG A 728 10.43 -12.64 -14.02
C ARG A 728 11.13 -13.28 -12.83
N LEU A 729 11.08 -12.61 -11.69
CA LEU A 729 11.53 -13.10 -10.39
C LEU A 729 10.32 -13.29 -9.49
N SER A 730 10.11 -14.51 -9.00
CA SER A 730 8.95 -14.90 -8.21
C SER A 730 9.37 -15.45 -6.85
N LEU A 731 8.80 -14.93 -5.77
CA LEU A 731 8.87 -15.55 -4.45
C LEU A 731 7.78 -16.63 -4.39
N GLY A 732 8.17 -17.91 -4.39
CA GLY A 732 7.24 -19.03 -4.57
C GLY A 732 6.09 -19.11 -3.54
N GLU A 733 5.05 -19.88 -3.88
CA GLU A 733 3.84 -20.13 -3.07
C GLU A 733 4.05 -20.71 -1.66
#